data_AF-A0A5D0UN90-F1
#
_entry.id   AF-A0A5D0UN90-F1
#
_cell.length_a   1.000
_cell.length_b   1.000
_cell.length_c   1.000
_cell.angle_alpha   90.00
_cell.angle_beta   90.00
_cell.angle_gamma   90.00
#
_symmetry.space_group_name_H-M   'P 1'
#
loop_
_entity.id
_entity.type
_entity.pdbx_description
1 polymer ?
#
loop_
_entity_poly.entity_id
_entity_poly.type
_entity_poly.pdbx_seq_one_letter_code
_entity_poly.pdbx_strand_id
1 'polypeptide(L)'
;MAYTVLPRPALTRAFVVLVTAALAALGALTVPQAASAATLPTDPEGTPTIAPTPPMGFNGWLNFGCNVTEDRIVAVAEAFVSKGLRDAGYTYVNLDDCWMASTRDADGRLQAHPTRFPHGMKWLADHLHARGLRFGIYSAASATTCVGYPASGGHYATDMQTFADWGVDYLKLDLCGSEPNNLIARNCDNTTASRNFESRYAEAAAAIRATGRPMILGVSAPASIAWWCGYDNVSYRDAMRWAPKYGELWRTAVDAGQNWHSLLSTYTQNTRLADFQSKGHWNDADMLMIGSSNVSLIEQQTQFTLWAAMAGPLLVSTDLTTISPESLRILTNEDVIAVNQDPLGVQGRIMQTGEGYDVLAKPLADGDRAVVLFNRSDVARTITTDAATAGFDASDRRYFLTDLVTKTRTETAGRIAANLPPHGTAIYRVSRHADSDGGPFAPAAALTIPAPKFDGQTPAPVEVTVTNNGTTPAHDVSVALRAPDGWTVSPSSRALGMILGGASTTATFAVTPSPARPGRAVSTLTATAGYDLPGGGDTSVAGQVTVVTDTPFDNLAQAFDNIGSTDDSAPRAGNFDGYGNSYSAQALAAAGLTPGGTLHHDGLSFTWPAAVGAANNLTGQATVKMTGAGGTLGFLGSAIGTASGTGTITYTNGSTQQFSLSFPNWADAQPADAVVSARYRNTQSGPANHGYYYRVFYRAVELQPGKQIATVTTPDNAAIHIFSIAVG
;
A
#
# COMPACT_ATOMS: atom_id res chain seq x y z
N MET A 1 -17.56 27.04 51.43
CA MET A 1 -18.12 27.42 52.75
C MET A 1 -17.05 27.09 53.78
N ALA A 2 -16.50 27.97 54.62
CA ALA A 2 -16.58 29.42 54.85
C ALA A 2 -15.23 29.80 55.53
N TYR A 3 -14.44 30.77 55.02
CA TYR A 3 -14.40 32.21 55.38
C TYR A 3 -13.99 32.45 56.86
N THR A 4 -13.10 33.37 57.28
CA THR A 4 -12.57 34.66 56.76
C THR A 4 -11.52 35.14 57.82
N VAL A 5 -10.31 35.63 57.48
CA VAL A 5 -9.85 37.04 57.31
C VAL A 5 -8.89 37.58 58.40
N LEU A 6 -7.91 38.33 57.88
CA LEU A 6 -6.76 39.09 58.43
C LEU A 6 -7.13 40.21 59.45
N PRO A 7 -6.13 40.90 60.04
CA PRO A 7 -5.65 42.15 59.41
C PRO A 7 -4.12 42.42 59.48
N ARG A 8 -3.62 43.19 58.51
CA ARG A 8 -2.40 44.03 58.58
C ARG A 8 -2.74 45.37 59.28
N PRO A 9 -1.73 46.12 59.76
CA PRO A 9 -1.22 47.30 59.02
C PRO A 9 0.33 47.36 59.05
N ALA A 10 1.09 47.69 57.99
CA ALA A 10 1.21 48.92 57.19
C ALA A 10 1.71 50.12 58.03
N LEU A 11 2.96 50.57 57.88
CA LEU A 11 3.43 51.78 57.14
C LEU A 11 4.74 52.21 57.84
N THR A 12 5.80 52.82 57.28
CA THR A 12 6.02 53.59 56.05
C THR A 12 7.50 53.98 55.92
N ARG A 13 8.00 54.03 54.67
CA ARG A 13 8.84 55.09 54.03
C ARG A 13 10.26 55.38 54.58
N ALA A 14 11.25 55.79 53.80
CA ALA A 14 11.26 56.46 52.49
C ALA A 14 12.63 56.27 51.79
N PHE A 15 12.66 55.99 50.48
CA PHE A 15 12.95 56.92 49.37
C PHE A 15 14.45 57.20 49.09
N VAL A 16 14.89 56.84 47.87
CA VAL A 16 15.29 57.83 46.84
C VAL A 16 14.78 57.32 45.48
N VAL A 17 14.26 58.27 44.70
CA VAL A 17 13.46 58.13 43.49
C VAL A 17 14.25 58.52 42.23
N LEU A 18 13.90 57.86 41.13
CA LEU A 18 14.20 58.15 39.72
C LEU A 18 13.86 59.59 39.26
N VAL A 19 14.64 60.11 38.32
CA VAL A 19 14.13 60.96 37.22
C VAL A 19 14.73 60.50 35.89
N THR A 20 13.85 60.42 34.90
CA THR A 20 13.90 59.95 33.51
C THR A 20 14.61 60.86 32.50
N ALA A 21 15.23 60.30 31.44
CA ALA A 21 14.94 60.60 30.01
C ALA A 21 15.86 59.86 29.00
N ALA A 22 15.21 59.10 28.10
CA ALA A 22 15.50 58.64 26.73
C ALA A 22 16.89 58.83 26.06
N LEU A 23 17.46 57.76 25.50
CA LEU A 23 17.51 57.42 24.05
C LEU A 23 18.49 56.25 23.77
N ALA A 24 18.18 55.45 22.75
CA ALA A 24 19.02 54.48 22.04
C ALA A 24 19.35 53.13 22.72
N ALA A 25 18.44 52.16 22.56
CA ALA A 25 18.81 50.74 22.52
C ALA A 25 18.95 50.31 21.05
N LEU A 26 20.18 50.35 20.53
CA LEU A 26 20.58 49.59 19.35
C LEU A 26 21.00 48.20 19.84
N GLY A 27 20.16 47.21 19.53
CA GLY A 27 20.47 45.81 19.79
C GLY A 27 21.70 45.38 19.00
N ALA A 28 22.70 44.87 19.70
CA ALA A 28 23.75 44.07 19.08
C ALA A 28 23.13 42.73 18.66
N LEU A 29 22.69 42.65 17.40
CA LEU A 29 22.42 41.40 16.71
C LEU A 29 23.72 40.59 16.67
N THR A 30 23.79 39.52 17.45
CA THR A 30 24.77 38.46 17.24
C THR A 30 24.47 37.82 15.89
N VAL A 31 25.30 38.12 14.89
CA VAL A 31 25.27 37.44 13.59
C VAL A 31 25.55 35.96 13.84
N PRO A 32 24.69 35.02 13.38
CA PRO A 32 25.01 33.60 13.45
C PRO A 32 26.23 33.37 12.56
N GLN A 33 27.28 32.80 13.15
CA GLN A 33 28.46 32.33 12.42
C GLN A 33 27.99 31.32 11.37
N ALA A 34 28.21 31.64 10.09
CA ALA A 34 27.88 30.75 8.98
C ALA A 34 28.49 29.37 9.25
N ALA A 35 27.65 28.34 9.25
CA ALA A 35 28.10 26.96 9.31
C ALA A 35 29.09 26.75 8.15
N SER A 36 30.34 26.43 8.48
CA SER A 36 31.31 25.97 7.50
C SER A 36 30.70 24.81 6.74
N ALA A 37 30.71 24.87 5.41
CA ALA A 37 30.24 23.79 4.55
C ALA A 37 30.99 22.50 4.94
N ALA A 38 30.30 21.61 5.65
CA ALA A 38 30.84 20.31 6.01
C ALA A 38 31.20 19.59 4.71
N THR A 39 32.46 19.20 4.58
CA THR A 39 32.94 18.37 3.48
C THR A 39 32.15 17.07 3.51
N LEU A 40 31.40 16.80 2.45
CA LEU A 40 30.62 15.57 2.33
C LEU A 40 31.56 14.36 2.40
N PRO A 41 31.18 13.28 3.11
CA PRO A 41 31.94 12.03 3.09
C PRO A 41 32.16 11.59 1.65
N THR A 42 33.36 11.17 1.29
CA THR A 42 33.65 10.69 -0.06
C THR A 42 33.46 9.18 -0.14
N ASP A 43 32.94 8.69 -1.27
CA ASP A 43 32.99 7.28 -1.63
C ASP A 43 34.46 6.80 -1.83
N PRO A 44 34.71 5.50 -2.06
CA PRO A 44 36.05 4.97 -2.32
C PRO A 44 36.74 5.57 -3.56
N GLU A 45 36.01 6.24 -4.45
CA GLU A 45 36.51 6.92 -5.64
C GLU A 45 36.78 8.42 -5.42
N GLY A 46 36.51 8.94 -4.22
CA GLY A 46 36.73 10.35 -3.86
C GLY A 46 35.56 11.28 -4.16
N THR A 47 34.38 10.75 -4.52
CA THR A 47 33.18 11.53 -4.84
C THR A 47 32.36 11.79 -3.58
N PRO A 48 31.95 13.04 -3.28
CA PRO A 48 30.96 13.33 -2.24
C PRO A 48 29.73 12.41 -2.29
N THR A 49 29.41 11.72 -1.20
CA THR A 49 28.14 11.00 -1.05
C THR A 49 27.02 12.03 -0.86
N ILE A 50 26.24 12.29 -1.91
CA ILE A 50 25.20 13.33 -1.90
C ILE A 50 23.84 12.84 -1.33
N ALA A 51 23.67 11.53 -1.14
CA ALA A 51 22.50 10.90 -0.51
C ALA A 51 22.91 9.88 0.58
N PRO A 52 23.57 10.31 1.67
CA PRO A 52 24.15 9.41 2.68
C PRO A 52 23.13 8.54 3.43
N THR A 53 21.85 8.92 3.38
CA THR A 53 20.67 8.18 3.82
C THR A 53 19.58 8.27 2.73
N PRO A 54 18.55 7.40 2.75
CA PRO A 54 17.48 7.46 1.75
C PRO A 54 16.82 8.85 1.72
N PRO A 55 16.58 9.45 0.54
CA PRO A 55 15.93 10.76 0.47
C PRO A 55 14.51 10.74 1.07
N MET A 56 14.17 11.77 1.83
CA MET A 56 12.84 11.99 2.39
C MET A 56 12.24 13.28 1.81
N GLY A 57 10.99 13.24 1.38
CA GLY A 57 10.42 14.38 0.67
C GLY A 57 9.02 14.17 0.11
N PHE A 58 8.74 14.86 -0.98
CA PHE A 58 7.48 14.82 -1.72
C PHE A 58 7.75 14.58 -3.20
N ASN A 59 6.86 13.83 -3.84
CA ASN A 59 6.69 13.82 -5.29
C ASN A 59 5.18 13.84 -5.56
N GLY A 60 4.70 14.74 -6.41
CA GLY A 60 3.26 14.96 -6.58
C GLY A 60 2.55 14.05 -7.58
N TRP A 61 3.22 13.09 -8.23
CA TRP A 61 2.66 12.38 -9.38
C TRP A 61 1.34 11.64 -9.09
N LEU A 62 1.26 10.86 -8.00
CA LEU A 62 0.04 10.10 -7.69
C LEU A 62 -1.15 10.99 -7.32
N ASN A 63 -0.89 12.20 -6.81
CA ASN A 63 -1.95 13.12 -6.36
C ASN A 63 -2.36 14.12 -7.44
N PHE A 64 -1.38 14.77 -8.08
CA PHE A 64 -1.61 15.88 -8.98
C PHE A 64 -1.60 15.47 -10.46
N GLY A 65 -0.81 14.47 -10.86
CA GLY A 65 -0.49 14.21 -12.26
C GLY A 65 -0.14 15.51 -13.01
N CYS A 66 -0.71 15.72 -14.19
CA CYS A 66 -0.51 16.96 -14.95
C CYS A 66 -1.23 18.20 -14.39
N ASN A 67 -2.03 18.09 -13.34
CA ASN A 67 -2.69 19.22 -12.68
C ASN A 67 -1.75 19.95 -11.70
N VAL A 68 -0.44 19.92 -11.95
CA VAL A 68 0.57 20.57 -11.11
C VAL A 68 0.72 22.04 -11.47
N THR A 69 0.84 22.90 -10.46
CA THR A 69 1.05 24.35 -10.59
C THR A 69 2.01 24.84 -9.52
N GLU A 70 2.60 26.01 -9.74
CA GLU A 70 3.47 26.69 -8.77
C GLU A 70 2.80 26.85 -7.40
N ASP A 71 1.56 27.35 -7.36
CA ASP A 71 0.79 27.51 -6.13
C ASP A 71 0.63 26.20 -5.34
N ARG A 72 0.44 25.07 -6.03
CA ARG A 72 0.33 23.76 -5.37
C ARG A 72 1.65 23.34 -4.75
N ILE A 73 2.77 23.57 -5.44
CA ILE A 73 4.10 23.25 -4.91
C ILE A 73 4.47 24.18 -3.74
N VAL A 74 4.10 25.46 -3.83
CA VAL A 74 4.23 26.41 -2.71
C VAL A 74 3.39 25.94 -1.51
N ALA A 75 2.13 25.52 -1.73
CA ALA A 75 1.29 25.00 -0.65
C ALA A 75 1.87 23.74 0.00
N VAL A 76 2.49 22.84 -0.79
CA VAL A 76 3.25 21.69 -0.27
C VAL A 76 4.42 22.17 0.59
N ALA A 77 5.23 23.12 0.12
CA ALA A 77 6.36 23.66 0.87
C ALA A 77 5.93 24.28 2.22
N GLU A 78 4.83 25.03 2.23
CA GLU A 78 4.26 25.59 3.47
C GLU A 78 3.72 24.49 4.40
N ALA A 79 3.10 23.44 3.85
CA ALA A 79 2.65 22.29 4.65
C ALA A 79 3.83 21.55 5.28
N PHE A 80 4.95 21.42 4.57
CA PHE A 80 6.17 20.79 5.08
C PHE A 80 6.72 21.49 6.32
N VAL A 81 6.74 22.82 6.30
CA VAL A 81 7.22 23.64 7.42
C VAL A 81 6.18 23.65 8.55
N SER A 82 4.93 24.02 8.23
CA SER A 82 3.88 24.23 9.24
C SER A 82 3.44 22.94 9.96
N LYS A 83 3.60 21.78 9.34
CA LYS A 83 3.24 20.46 9.91
C LYS A 83 4.44 19.70 10.48
N GLY A 84 5.63 20.31 10.51
CA GLY A 84 6.83 19.73 11.10
C GLY A 84 7.50 18.62 10.27
N LEU A 85 7.07 18.38 9.03
CA LEU A 85 7.66 17.37 8.15
C LEU A 85 9.11 17.71 7.79
N ARG A 86 9.42 18.99 7.54
CA ARG A 86 10.80 19.43 7.30
C ARG A 86 11.70 19.05 8.47
N ASP A 87 11.25 19.33 9.69
CA ASP A 87 12.04 19.10 10.89
C ASP A 87 12.15 17.60 11.22
N ALA A 88 11.18 16.79 10.78
CA ALA A 88 11.25 15.32 10.79
C ALA A 88 12.16 14.74 9.68
N GLY A 89 12.78 15.58 8.83
CA GLY A 89 13.76 15.18 7.82
C GLY A 89 13.26 15.17 6.37
N TYR A 90 11.98 15.44 6.11
CA TYR A 90 11.46 15.54 4.75
C TYR A 90 11.91 16.85 4.10
N THR A 91 12.95 16.82 3.28
CA THR A 91 13.54 18.05 2.71
C THR A 91 13.38 18.19 1.21
N TYR A 92 13.15 17.11 0.46
CA TYR A 92 13.06 17.19 -1.00
C TYR A 92 11.62 17.49 -1.45
N VAL A 93 11.43 18.47 -2.33
CA VAL A 93 10.15 18.75 -3.00
C VAL A 93 10.35 18.52 -4.49
N ASN A 94 9.98 17.33 -4.95
CA ASN A 94 10.20 16.88 -6.32
C ASN A 94 8.97 17.18 -7.19
N LEU A 95 9.16 18.02 -8.19
CA LEU A 95 8.20 18.30 -9.24
C LEU A 95 8.27 17.19 -10.30
N ASP A 96 7.15 16.53 -10.57
CA ASP A 96 7.06 15.44 -11.56
C ASP A 96 6.73 15.96 -12.98
N ASP A 97 6.30 15.09 -13.90
CA ASP A 97 6.03 15.43 -15.30
C ASP A 97 5.02 16.59 -15.46
N CYS A 98 4.92 17.10 -16.69
CA CYS A 98 4.05 18.18 -17.10
C CYS A 98 4.44 19.56 -16.55
N TRP A 99 5.62 19.83 -16.01
CA TRP A 99 5.98 21.18 -15.56
C TRP A 99 6.41 22.13 -16.70
N MET A 100 6.90 21.57 -17.80
CA MET A 100 7.50 22.30 -18.92
C MET A 100 6.48 22.85 -19.92
N ALA A 101 6.93 23.87 -20.67
CA ALA A 101 6.29 24.31 -21.90
C ALA A 101 6.39 23.24 -22.99
N SER A 102 5.55 23.34 -24.03
CA SER A 102 5.54 22.40 -25.16
C SER A 102 6.76 22.52 -26.08
N THR A 103 7.54 23.59 -25.98
CA THR A 103 8.72 23.83 -26.82
C THR A 103 9.91 24.32 -26.00
N ARG A 104 11.11 23.98 -26.46
CA ARG A 104 12.37 24.57 -26.00
C ARG A 104 12.48 26.03 -26.45
N ASP A 105 13.36 26.80 -25.80
CA ASP A 105 13.69 28.16 -26.24
C ASP A 105 14.64 28.16 -27.46
N ALA A 106 15.04 29.35 -27.91
CA ALA A 106 15.93 29.52 -29.07
C ALA A 106 17.34 28.92 -28.86
N ASP A 107 17.79 28.79 -27.61
CA ASP A 107 19.06 28.18 -27.24
C ASP A 107 18.93 26.66 -27.00
N GLY A 108 17.73 26.12 -27.23
CA GLY A 108 17.42 24.70 -27.06
C GLY A 108 17.23 24.29 -25.60
N ARG A 109 17.01 25.20 -24.66
CA ARG A 109 16.79 24.90 -23.23
C ARG A 109 15.32 24.59 -22.95
N LEU A 110 15.08 23.75 -21.95
CA LEU A 110 13.74 23.51 -21.43
C LEU A 110 13.19 24.79 -20.77
N GLN A 111 11.89 25.01 -20.92
CA GLN A 111 11.19 26.16 -20.36
C GLN A 111 10.10 25.70 -19.41
N ALA A 112 9.89 26.44 -18.32
CA ALA A 112 8.72 26.25 -17.45
C ALA A 112 7.43 26.60 -18.21
N HIS A 113 6.33 25.91 -17.91
CA HIS A 113 5.05 26.24 -18.51
C HIS A 113 4.60 27.64 -18.05
N PRO A 114 4.40 28.62 -18.97
CA PRO A 114 4.31 30.04 -18.61
C PRO A 114 3.09 30.39 -17.74
N THR A 115 1.99 29.63 -17.85
CA THR A 115 0.78 29.85 -17.03
C THR A 115 0.79 29.08 -15.72
N ARG A 116 1.46 27.92 -15.67
CA ARG A 116 1.45 27.04 -14.48
C ARG A 116 2.56 27.39 -13.52
N PHE A 117 3.65 27.95 -14.04
CA PHE A 117 4.85 28.38 -13.33
C PHE A 117 5.28 29.77 -13.82
N PRO A 118 4.47 30.81 -13.57
CA PRO A 118 4.68 32.14 -14.11
C PRO A 118 5.99 32.80 -13.64
N HIS A 119 6.53 32.41 -12.48
CA HIS A 119 7.81 32.93 -11.98
C HIS A 119 9.02 32.07 -12.41
N GLY A 120 8.78 30.90 -13.01
CA GLY A 120 9.81 30.00 -13.51
C GLY A 120 10.50 29.15 -12.44
N MET A 121 11.26 28.16 -12.90
CA MET A 121 11.84 27.13 -12.02
C MET A 121 12.92 27.66 -11.07
N LYS A 122 13.71 28.65 -11.51
CA LYS A 122 14.70 29.29 -10.62
C LYS A 122 14.04 29.95 -9.42
N TRP A 123 12.95 30.70 -9.64
CA TRP A 123 12.21 31.32 -8.55
C TRP A 123 11.66 30.27 -7.59
N LEU A 124 11.09 29.18 -8.12
CA LEU A 124 10.56 28.09 -7.32
C LEU A 124 11.66 27.43 -6.47
N ALA A 125 12.83 27.17 -7.05
CA ALA A 125 13.99 26.64 -6.33
C ALA A 125 14.43 27.59 -5.20
N ASP A 126 14.62 28.88 -5.50
CA ASP A 126 15.00 29.89 -4.51
C ASP A 126 13.95 29.98 -3.37
N HIS A 127 12.66 29.87 -3.71
CA HIS A 127 11.55 29.86 -2.76
C HIS A 127 11.60 28.65 -1.81
N LEU A 128 11.91 27.47 -2.33
CA LEU A 128 12.06 26.23 -1.56
C LEU A 128 13.32 26.27 -0.69
N HIS A 129 14.46 26.70 -1.26
CA HIS A 129 15.73 26.82 -0.54
C HIS A 129 15.63 27.79 0.64
N ALA A 130 14.92 28.90 0.48
CA ALA A 130 14.68 29.87 1.56
C ALA A 130 13.94 29.27 2.78
N ARG A 131 13.30 28.10 2.63
CA ARG A 131 12.59 27.37 3.69
C ARG A 131 13.38 26.19 4.25
N GLY A 132 14.62 25.98 3.79
CA GLY A 132 15.43 24.82 4.13
C GLY A 132 15.00 23.54 3.42
N LEU A 133 14.25 23.67 2.32
CA LEU A 133 13.88 22.56 1.45
C LEU A 133 14.84 22.49 0.25
N ARG A 134 14.80 21.38 -0.47
CA ARG A 134 15.58 21.09 -1.67
C ARG A 134 14.63 20.91 -2.85
N PHE A 135 15.01 21.39 -4.02
CA PHE A 135 14.17 21.35 -5.20
C PHE A 135 14.51 20.16 -6.09
N GLY A 136 13.53 19.31 -6.39
CA GLY A 136 13.65 18.27 -7.38
C GLY A 136 12.85 18.53 -8.64
N ILE A 137 13.35 18.09 -9.78
CA ILE A 137 12.70 18.23 -11.09
C ILE A 137 12.63 16.89 -11.81
N TYR A 138 11.79 16.84 -12.85
CA TYR A 138 11.58 15.67 -13.68
C TYR A 138 12.01 15.90 -15.12
N SER A 139 12.58 14.86 -15.75
CA SER A 139 12.74 14.74 -17.19
C SER A 139 12.74 13.25 -17.58
N ALA A 140 12.97 12.95 -18.86
CA ALA A 140 13.18 11.58 -19.35
C ALA A 140 14.49 11.45 -20.13
N ALA A 141 15.07 10.25 -20.10
CA ALA A 141 16.21 9.80 -20.91
C ALA A 141 15.82 9.55 -22.39
N SER A 142 14.62 9.94 -22.77
CA SER A 142 14.10 9.90 -24.14
C SER A 142 13.90 11.33 -24.65
N ALA A 143 13.64 11.49 -25.95
CA ALA A 143 13.41 12.81 -26.53
C ALA A 143 12.13 13.49 -26.00
N THR A 144 11.16 12.68 -25.57
CA THR A 144 9.90 13.13 -24.95
C THR A 144 9.66 12.47 -23.60
N THR A 145 8.90 13.15 -22.74
CA THR A 145 8.45 12.60 -21.45
C THR A 145 7.34 11.58 -21.64
N CYS A 146 6.91 10.93 -20.56
CA CYS A 146 5.84 9.92 -20.60
C CYS A 146 4.53 10.49 -21.15
N VAL A 147 4.25 11.79 -20.92
CA VAL A 147 3.06 12.46 -21.45
C VAL A 147 3.32 13.29 -22.72
N GLY A 148 4.52 13.23 -23.29
CA GLY A 148 4.84 13.79 -24.61
C GLY A 148 5.40 15.22 -24.64
N TYR A 149 5.84 15.78 -23.51
CA TYR A 149 6.57 17.06 -23.50
C TYR A 149 8.05 16.87 -23.92
N PRO A 150 8.76 17.94 -24.31
CA PRO A 150 10.21 17.86 -24.53
C PRO A 150 10.95 17.32 -23.30
N ALA A 151 11.90 16.41 -23.52
CA ALA A 151 12.72 15.77 -22.48
C ALA A 151 14.21 15.76 -22.84
N SER A 152 15.05 15.20 -21.97
CA SER A 152 16.50 15.36 -22.02
C SER A 152 17.27 14.42 -22.94
N GLY A 153 16.62 13.42 -23.53
CA GLY A 153 17.26 12.55 -24.53
C GLY A 153 17.83 13.35 -25.70
N GLY A 154 19.16 13.34 -25.84
CA GLY A 154 19.89 14.11 -26.86
C GLY A 154 20.27 15.55 -26.44
N HIS A 155 19.85 15.99 -25.26
CA HIS A 155 20.07 17.35 -24.74
C HIS A 155 20.68 17.38 -23.33
N TYR A 156 21.27 16.27 -22.85
CA TYR A 156 21.73 16.14 -21.46
C TYR A 156 22.64 17.28 -20.99
N ALA A 157 23.66 17.68 -21.76
CA ALA A 157 24.55 18.76 -21.36
C ALA A 157 23.81 20.09 -21.14
N THR A 158 22.97 20.49 -22.09
CA THR A 158 22.17 21.71 -22.01
C THR A 158 21.16 21.66 -20.88
N ASP A 159 20.47 20.54 -20.71
CA ASP A 159 19.40 20.39 -19.71
C ASP A 159 19.96 20.29 -18.28
N MET A 160 21.02 19.52 -18.06
CA MET A 160 21.65 19.46 -16.73
C MET A 160 22.22 20.83 -16.33
N GLN A 161 22.84 21.56 -17.27
CA GLN A 161 23.25 22.94 -17.00
C GLN A 161 22.05 23.84 -16.70
N THR A 162 20.94 23.67 -17.41
CA THR A 162 19.69 24.40 -17.13
C THR A 162 19.17 24.14 -15.71
N PHE A 163 19.17 22.89 -15.28
CA PHE A 163 18.78 22.51 -13.93
C PHE A 163 19.75 23.05 -12.87
N ALA A 164 21.05 23.04 -13.16
CA ALA A 164 22.05 23.65 -12.27
C ALA A 164 21.88 25.16 -12.12
N ASP A 165 21.64 25.88 -13.23
CA ASP A 165 21.40 27.33 -13.24
C ASP A 165 20.13 27.70 -12.45
N TRP A 166 19.12 26.84 -12.47
CA TRP A 166 17.90 27.01 -11.68
C TRP A 166 18.06 26.63 -10.21
N GLY A 167 19.11 25.90 -9.82
CA GLY A 167 19.30 25.46 -8.45
C GLY A 167 18.63 24.14 -8.09
N VAL A 168 18.43 23.24 -9.05
CA VAL A 168 17.89 21.89 -8.81
C VAL A 168 18.86 21.06 -7.96
N ASP A 169 18.35 20.27 -7.02
CA ASP A 169 19.12 19.38 -6.13
C ASP A 169 18.85 17.89 -6.39
N TYR A 170 17.81 17.58 -7.16
CA TYR A 170 17.34 16.23 -7.44
C TYR A 170 16.73 16.17 -8.85
N LEU A 171 17.06 15.14 -9.61
CA LEU A 171 16.48 14.84 -10.91
C LEU A 171 15.86 13.43 -10.89
N LYS A 172 14.55 13.32 -11.10
CA LYS A 172 13.91 12.07 -11.53
C LYS A 172 14.07 11.97 -13.04
N LEU A 173 14.82 10.98 -13.54
CA LEU A 173 15.05 10.77 -14.96
C LEU A 173 14.35 9.50 -15.43
N ASP A 174 13.24 9.69 -16.10
CA ASP A 174 12.37 8.61 -16.59
C ASP A 174 12.91 7.91 -17.84
N LEU A 175 12.30 6.79 -18.22
CA LEU A 175 12.55 6.12 -19.48
C LEU A 175 11.22 5.82 -20.19
N CYS A 176 10.78 6.75 -21.03
CA CYS A 176 9.46 6.76 -21.65
C CYS A 176 9.47 7.08 -23.16
N GLY A 177 8.30 7.15 -23.81
CA GLY A 177 8.12 7.68 -25.17
C GLY A 177 7.96 6.63 -26.30
N SER A 178 7.39 7.06 -27.42
CA SER A 178 7.11 6.25 -28.63
C SER A 178 8.15 6.39 -29.74
N GLU A 179 9.39 6.73 -29.39
CA GLU A 179 10.49 6.88 -30.35
C GLU A 179 10.78 5.57 -31.10
N PRO A 180 11.16 5.60 -32.40
CA PRO A 180 11.55 4.39 -33.16
C PRO A 180 12.67 3.59 -32.49
N ASN A 181 13.57 4.26 -31.78
CA ASN A 181 14.63 3.61 -30.99
C ASN A 181 14.12 2.92 -29.72
N ASN A 182 12.94 3.29 -29.20
CA ASN A 182 12.29 2.56 -28.11
C ASN A 182 11.64 1.26 -28.62
N LEU A 183 11.33 1.13 -29.92
CA LEU A 183 10.85 -0.13 -30.50
C LEU A 183 11.96 -1.18 -30.63
N ILE A 184 13.21 -0.76 -30.89
CA ILE A 184 14.40 -1.63 -30.78
C ILE A 184 14.64 -2.00 -29.31
N ALA A 185 14.32 -1.09 -28.40
CA ALA A 185 14.57 -1.23 -26.97
C ALA A 185 13.48 -2.01 -26.20
N ARG A 186 12.34 -2.29 -26.83
CA ARG A 186 11.33 -3.27 -26.39
C ARG A 186 11.69 -4.71 -26.76
N ASN A 187 12.82 -4.93 -27.40
CA ASN A 187 13.33 -6.29 -27.61
C ASN A 187 13.99 -6.79 -26.33
N CYS A 188 13.17 -7.35 -25.44
CA CYS A 188 13.51 -7.78 -24.08
C CYS A 188 14.64 -8.81 -23.98
N ASP A 189 15.08 -9.42 -25.08
CA ASP A 189 16.19 -10.38 -25.11
C ASP A 189 17.47 -9.84 -25.78
N ASN A 190 17.51 -8.53 -26.08
CA ASN A 190 18.64 -7.91 -26.77
C ASN A 190 19.55 -7.14 -25.81
N THR A 191 20.73 -7.70 -25.51
CA THR A 191 21.77 -7.03 -24.70
C THR A 191 22.21 -5.66 -25.23
N THR A 192 21.98 -5.38 -26.53
CA THR A 192 22.25 -4.07 -27.14
C THR A 192 21.25 -3.01 -26.70
N ALA A 193 19.98 -3.39 -26.47
CA ALA A 193 18.97 -2.48 -25.92
C ALA A 193 19.33 -2.04 -24.49
N SER A 194 19.71 -2.99 -23.64
CA SER A 194 20.18 -2.69 -22.27
C SER A 194 21.40 -1.77 -22.26
N ARG A 195 22.37 -1.98 -23.16
CA ARG A 195 23.54 -1.08 -23.30
C ARG A 195 23.15 0.34 -23.74
N ASN A 196 22.14 0.48 -24.60
CA ASN A 196 21.66 1.80 -25.03
C ASN A 196 20.93 2.55 -23.91
N PHE A 197 20.23 1.84 -23.01
CA PHE A 197 19.65 2.48 -21.82
C PHE A 197 20.74 2.89 -20.84
N GLU A 198 21.70 2.01 -20.57
CA GLU A 198 22.84 2.31 -19.71
C GLU A 198 23.59 3.56 -20.18
N SER A 199 23.88 3.68 -21.49
CA SER A 199 24.65 4.82 -22.02
C SER A 199 23.94 6.16 -21.81
N ARG A 200 22.60 6.20 -21.91
CA ARG A 200 21.82 7.42 -21.68
C ARG A 200 21.92 7.92 -20.24
N TYR A 201 21.86 7.01 -19.26
CA TYR A 201 22.04 7.38 -17.85
C TYR A 201 23.50 7.73 -17.54
N ALA A 202 24.46 7.07 -18.19
CA ALA A 202 25.88 7.42 -18.10
C ALA A 202 26.16 8.84 -18.61
N GLU A 203 25.58 9.22 -19.75
CA GLU A 203 25.66 10.57 -20.33
C GLU A 203 25.00 11.61 -19.42
N ALA A 204 23.82 11.32 -18.89
CA ALA A 204 23.13 12.21 -17.95
C ALA A 204 23.95 12.42 -16.66
N ALA A 205 24.47 11.35 -16.06
CA ALA A 205 25.31 11.44 -14.86
C ALA A 205 26.62 12.21 -15.11
N ALA A 206 27.25 12.02 -16.28
CA ALA A 206 28.43 12.80 -16.67
C ALA A 206 28.09 14.28 -16.87
N ALA A 207 26.95 14.59 -17.48
CA ALA A 207 26.47 15.95 -17.65
C ALA A 207 26.15 16.63 -16.31
N ILE A 208 25.55 15.92 -15.34
CA ILE A 208 25.34 16.41 -13.98
C ILE A 208 26.68 16.81 -13.34
N ARG A 209 27.66 15.91 -13.35
CA ARG A 209 29.00 16.18 -12.80
C ARG A 209 29.66 17.39 -13.46
N ALA A 210 29.51 17.55 -14.77
CA ALA A 210 30.10 18.67 -15.51
C ALA A 210 29.54 20.05 -15.11
N THR A 211 28.32 20.11 -14.55
CA THR A 211 27.76 21.38 -14.04
C THR A 211 28.46 21.89 -12.78
N GLY A 212 29.14 21.02 -12.04
CA GLY A 212 29.70 21.32 -10.72
C GLY A 212 28.67 21.45 -9.60
N ARG A 213 27.37 21.30 -9.88
CA ARG A 213 26.30 21.30 -8.86
C ARG A 213 25.94 19.85 -8.48
N PRO A 214 26.02 19.47 -7.19
CA PRO A 214 25.51 18.20 -6.71
C PRO A 214 23.99 18.07 -6.98
N MET A 215 23.59 17.05 -7.75
CA MET A 215 22.19 16.71 -8.00
C MET A 215 22.01 15.20 -7.86
N ILE A 216 21.06 14.77 -7.03
CA ILE A 216 20.66 13.35 -6.96
C ILE A 216 20.08 12.94 -8.32
N LEU A 217 20.53 11.82 -8.87
CA LEU A 217 19.94 11.20 -10.06
C LEU A 217 19.10 9.98 -9.67
N GLY A 218 17.79 10.12 -9.80
CA GLY A 218 16.81 9.04 -9.71
C GLY A 218 16.62 8.33 -11.05
N VAL A 219 16.97 7.06 -11.11
CA VAL A 219 16.94 6.23 -12.33
C VAL A 219 15.62 5.45 -12.41
N SER A 220 14.70 5.83 -13.31
CA SER A 220 13.43 5.09 -13.48
C SER A 220 13.49 3.91 -14.46
N ALA A 221 14.58 3.77 -15.22
CA ALA A 221 14.68 2.75 -16.27
C ALA A 221 14.33 1.31 -15.86
N PRO A 222 14.76 0.79 -14.69
CA PRO A 222 14.39 -0.57 -14.32
C PRO A 222 12.87 -0.76 -14.22
N ALA A 223 12.11 0.24 -13.77
CA ALA A 223 10.64 0.19 -13.75
C ALA A 223 10.03 0.12 -15.15
N SER A 224 10.50 0.95 -16.10
CA SER A 224 10.04 0.90 -17.48
C SER A 224 10.36 -0.44 -18.15
N ILE A 225 11.56 -0.97 -17.90
CA ILE A 225 11.97 -2.29 -18.41
C ILE A 225 11.12 -3.39 -17.79
N ALA A 226 10.83 -3.33 -16.49
CA ALA A 226 9.93 -4.28 -15.85
C ALA A 226 8.51 -4.25 -16.46
N TRP A 227 8.00 -3.05 -16.77
CA TRP A 227 6.70 -2.89 -17.44
C TRP A 227 6.69 -3.52 -18.84
N TRP A 228 7.77 -3.39 -19.61
CA TRP A 228 7.85 -3.94 -20.97
C TRP A 228 8.17 -5.43 -21.02
N CYS A 229 9.04 -5.91 -20.12
CA CYS A 229 9.71 -7.20 -20.25
C CYS A 229 9.45 -8.16 -19.10
N GLY A 230 8.87 -7.70 -17.99
CA GLY A 230 8.72 -8.45 -16.76
C GLY A 230 10.00 -8.49 -15.91
N TYR A 231 9.83 -8.87 -14.65
CA TYR A 231 10.88 -8.80 -13.62
C TYR A 231 11.94 -9.90 -13.72
N ASP A 232 11.62 -11.04 -14.31
CA ASP A 232 12.56 -12.17 -14.44
C ASP A 232 13.42 -12.08 -15.71
N ASN A 233 13.20 -11.05 -16.53
CA ASN A 233 13.92 -10.85 -17.78
C ASN A 233 15.38 -10.38 -17.55
N VAL A 234 16.27 -10.79 -18.46
CA VAL A 234 17.69 -10.42 -18.45
C VAL A 234 17.91 -8.91 -18.45
N SER A 235 17.14 -8.15 -19.23
CA SER A 235 17.27 -6.70 -19.35
C SER A 235 16.95 -5.97 -18.03
N TYR A 236 15.95 -6.45 -17.28
CA TYR A 236 15.64 -5.91 -15.96
C TYR A 236 16.79 -6.19 -14.97
N ARG A 237 17.31 -7.42 -14.96
CA ARG A 237 18.45 -7.79 -14.11
C ARG A 237 19.71 -7.00 -14.43
N ASP A 238 19.95 -6.73 -15.71
CA ASP A 238 21.06 -5.86 -16.13
C ASP A 238 20.84 -4.42 -15.68
N ALA A 239 19.62 -3.89 -15.80
CA ALA A 239 19.25 -2.57 -15.30
C ALA A 239 19.53 -2.37 -13.81
N MET A 240 19.16 -3.35 -13.00
CA MET A 240 19.46 -3.34 -11.57
C MET A 240 20.96 -3.34 -11.26
N ARG A 241 21.81 -3.91 -12.14
CA ARG A 241 23.27 -3.93 -11.95
C ARG A 241 23.94 -2.61 -12.33
N TRP A 242 23.46 -1.93 -13.37
CA TRP A 242 24.10 -0.71 -13.84
C TRP A 242 23.52 0.57 -13.24
N ALA A 243 22.26 0.58 -12.80
CA ALA A 243 21.64 1.78 -12.21
C ALA A 243 22.44 2.36 -11.01
N PRO A 244 22.96 1.55 -10.07
CA PRO A 244 23.76 2.05 -8.95
C PRO A 244 25.07 2.74 -9.36
N LYS A 245 25.57 2.50 -10.58
CA LYS A 245 26.81 3.14 -11.08
C LYS A 245 26.61 4.61 -11.44
N TYR A 246 25.38 5.01 -11.76
CA TYR A 246 25.09 6.33 -12.34
C TYR A 246 24.18 7.18 -11.47
N GLY A 247 23.33 6.57 -10.63
CA GLY A 247 22.41 7.29 -9.76
C GLY A 247 22.44 6.84 -8.31
N GLU A 248 21.97 7.72 -7.45
CA GLU A 248 21.86 7.53 -6.00
C GLU A 248 20.59 6.76 -5.62
N LEU A 249 19.63 6.63 -6.52
CA LEU A 249 18.48 5.75 -6.32
C LEU A 249 17.88 5.29 -7.65
N TRP A 250 17.17 4.16 -7.62
CA TRP A 250 16.53 3.60 -8.82
C TRP A 250 15.22 2.92 -8.49
N ARG A 251 14.23 3.16 -9.36
CA ARG A 251 12.90 2.53 -9.25
C ARG A 251 13.03 1.03 -9.46
N THR A 252 12.44 0.24 -8.57
CA THR A 252 12.55 -1.24 -8.56
C THR A 252 11.30 -1.96 -9.04
N ALA A 253 10.19 -1.26 -9.19
CA ALA A 253 8.93 -1.84 -9.64
C ALA A 253 8.18 -0.89 -10.56
N VAL A 254 7.24 -1.45 -11.33
CA VAL A 254 6.24 -0.65 -12.06
C VAL A 254 5.53 0.31 -11.11
N ASP A 255 5.03 1.43 -11.64
CA ASP A 255 4.41 2.48 -10.84
C ASP A 255 3.36 1.93 -9.87
N ALA A 256 3.46 2.38 -8.61
CA ALA A 256 2.50 2.04 -7.59
C ALA A 256 1.14 2.67 -7.96
N GLY A 257 0.17 1.82 -8.23
CA GLY A 257 -1.24 2.19 -8.25
C GLY A 257 -1.71 2.63 -6.86
N GLN A 258 -2.78 3.42 -6.83
CA GLN A 258 -3.34 3.95 -5.60
C GLN A 258 -4.23 2.93 -4.85
N ASN A 259 -3.72 1.74 -4.54
CA ASN A 259 -4.44 0.72 -3.78
C ASN A 259 -3.48 -0.29 -3.11
N TRP A 260 -4.00 -1.02 -2.12
CA TRP A 260 -3.24 -2.02 -1.35
C TRP A 260 -2.54 -3.08 -2.20
N HIS A 261 -3.21 -3.61 -3.23
CA HIS A 261 -2.64 -4.64 -4.09
C HIS A 261 -1.38 -4.17 -4.80
N SER A 262 -1.38 -2.93 -5.31
CA SER A 262 -0.21 -2.37 -5.95
C SER A 262 0.93 -2.11 -4.96
N LEU A 263 0.65 -1.66 -3.74
CA LEU A 263 1.65 -1.48 -2.69
C LEU A 263 2.33 -2.81 -2.33
N LEU A 264 1.54 -3.89 -2.23
CA LEU A 264 2.08 -5.22 -1.95
C LEU A 264 2.94 -5.74 -3.11
N SER A 265 2.56 -5.42 -4.36
CA SER A 265 3.34 -5.75 -5.55
C SER A 265 4.71 -5.07 -5.52
N THR A 266 4.77 -3.75 -5.31
CA THR A 266 6.06 -3.03 -5.27
C THR A 266 6.95 -3.49 -4.11
N TYR A 267 6.39 -3.70 -2.93
CA TYR A 267 7.09 -4.32 -1.79
C TYR A 267 7.68 -5.69 -2.16
N THR A 268 6.89 -6.57 -2.78
CA THR A 268 7.31 -7.95 -3.13
C THR A 268 8.48 -7.94 -4.10
N GLN A 269 8.53 -6.98 -5.02
CA GLN A 269 9.64 -6.84 -5.96
C GLN A 269 10.88 -6.25 -5.29
N ASN A 270 10.70 -5.20 -4.48
CA ASN A 270 11.81 -4.49 -3.83
C ASN A 270 12.56 -5.34 -2.80
N THR A 271 11.87 -6.23 -2.08
CA THR A 271 12.48 -7.10 -1.05
C THR A 271 13.54 -8.05 -1.60
N ARG A 272 13.53 -8.34 -2.90
CA ARG A 272 14.49 -9.23 -3.57
C ARG A 272 15.82 -8.55 -3.92
N LEU A 273 15.92 -7.24 -3.69
CA LEU A 273 16.96 -6.40 -4.28
C LEU A 273 17.92 -5.80 -3.26
N ALA A 274 17.86 -6.26 -2.01
CA ALA A 274 18.72 -5.77 -0.92
C ALA A 274 20.22 -5.80 -1.24
N ASP A 275 20.68 -6.71 -2.12
CA ASP A 275 22.08 -6.81 -2.55
C ASP A 275 22.54 -5.68 -3.49
N PHE A 276 21.61 -4.96 -4.12
CA PHE A 276 21.93 -3.82 -5.00
C PHE A 276 22.03 -2.50 -4.25
N GLN A 277 21.52 -2.46 -3.02
CA GLN A 277 21.51 -1.26 -2.20
C GLN A 277 22.81 -1.14 -1.40
N SER A 278 23.29 0.09 -1.26
CA SER A 278 24.39 0.43 -0.35
C SER A 278 24.25 1.88 0.12
N LYS A 279 25.05 2.28 1.11
CA LYS A 279 25.06 3.67 1.57
C LYS A 279 25.34 4.62 0.40
N GLY A 280 24.44 5.57 0.15
CA GLY A 280 24.52 6.46 -1.01
C GLY A 280 23.66 6.04 -2.21
N HIS A 281 23.16 4.81 -2.23
CA HIS A 281 22.59 4.15 -3.41
C HIS A 281 21.38 3.30 -3.03
N TRP A 282 20.16 3.77 -3.29
CA TRP A 282 18.93 3.28 -2.67
C TRP A 282 17.97 2.60 -3.65
N ASN A 283 17.42 1.45 -3.27
CA ASN A 283 16.29 0.86 -3.98
C ASN A 283 15.02 1.70 -3.72
N ASP A 284 14.35 2.15 -4.79
CA ASP A 284 13.13 2.95 -4.72
C ASP A 284 11.88 2.12 -5.06
N ALA A 285 11.12 1.79 -4.02
CA ALA A 285 9.85 1.05 -4.11
C ALA A 285 8.64 1.92 -4.51
N ASP A 286 8.90 3.16 -4.94
CA ASP A 286 7.93 4.20 -5.32
C ASP A 286 7.29 4.93 -4.12
N MET A 287 6.43 5.90 -4.42
CA MET A 287 5.94 6.93 -3.51
C MET A 287 5.00 6.43 -2.39
N LEU A 288 4.98 7.16 -1.28
CA LEU A 288 4.12 6.94 -0.12
C LEU A 288 2.71 7.50 -0.34
N MET A 289 1.70 6.68 -0.02
CA MET A 289 0.28 6.98 -0.10
C MET A 289 -0.35 7.47 1.23
N ILE A 290 0.48 7.81 2.20
CA ILE A 290 0.03 8.17 3.55
C ILE A 290 -0.75 9.48 3.49
N GLY A 291 -1.98 9.48 3.98
CA GLY A 291 -2.96 10.55 3.82
C GLY A 291 -3.98 10.34 2.71
N SER A 292 -3.86 9.28 1.89
CA SER A 292 -4.86 8.93 0.87
C SER A 292 -6.05 8.19 1.48
N SER A 293 -7.26 8.48 0.99
CA SER A 293 -8.48 7.73 1.34
C SER A 293 -8.58 6.36 0.63
N ASN A 294 -7.71 6.08 -0.34
CA ASN A 294 -7.74 4.84 -1.11
C ASN A 294 -7.11 3.65 -0.36
N VAL A 295 -6.45 3.92 0.78
CA VAL A 295 -5.85 2.92 1.66
C VAL A 295 -6.18 3.26 3.11
N SER A 296 -6.45 2.23 3.90
CA SER A 296 -6.78 2.35 5.32
C SER A 296 -5.58 2.88 6.13
N LEU A 297 -5.84 3.43 7.32
CA LEU A 297 -4.77 3.88 8.22
C LEU A 297 -3.78 2.76 8.58
N ILE A 298 -4.27 1.52 8.68
CA ILE A 298 -3.43 0.33 8.92
C ILE A 298 -2.48 0.10 7.75
N GLU A 299 -2.98 0.15 6.52
CA GLU A 299 -2.17 -0.02 5.30
C GLU A 299 -1.19 1.15 5.12
N GLN A 300 -1.56 2.37 5.49
CA GLN A 300 -0.65 3.52 5.51
C GLN A 300 0.51 3.32 6.50
N GLN A 301 0.21 2.87 7.72
CA GLN A 301 1.24 2.56 8.72
C GLN A 301 2.14 1.42 8.24
N THR A 302 1.54 0.39 7.63
CA THR A 302 2.29 -0.74 7.06
C THR A 302 3.20 -0.31 5.93
N GLN A 303 2.75 0.52 4.99
CA GLN A 303 3.61 1.05 3.93
C GLN A 303 4.81 1.79 4.54
N PHE A 304 4.57 2.68 5.50
CA PHE A 304 5.64 3.45 6.14
C PHE A 304 6.67 2.55 6.83
N THR A 305 6.20 1.57 7.60
CA THR A 305 7.02 0.57 8.28
C THR A 305 7.89 -0.23 7.29
N LEU A 306 7.28 -0.72 6.20
CA LEU A 306 7.99 -1.56 5.22
C LEU A 306 9.01 -0.74 4.42
N TRP A 307 8.69 0.49 4.00
CA TRP A 307 9.64 1.37 3.31
C TRP A 307 10.81 1.77 4.24
N ALA A 308 10.54 2.00 5.52
CA ALA A 308 11.57 2.25 6.51
C ALA A 308 12.51 1.05 6.69
N ALA A 309 11.96 -0.16 6.87
CA ALA A 309 12.73 -1.38 7.02
C ALA A 309 13.50 -1.75 5.74
N MET A 310 12.96 -1.46 4.57
CA MET A 310 13.66 -1.64 3.30
C MET A 310 14.69 -0.55 3.02
N ALA A 311 14.77 0.48 3.86
CA ALA A 311 15.66 1.63 3.68
C ALA A 311 15.49 2.28 2.30
N GLY A 312 14.25 2.41 1.83
CA GLY A 312 13.90 3.09 0.59
C GLY A 312 13.65 4.59 0.81
N PRO A 313 13.59 5.40 -0.27
CA PRO A 313 13.18 6.79 -0.20
C PRO A 313 11.78 6.94 0.43
N LEU A 314 11.57 7.98 1.23
CA LEU A 314 10.28 8.31 1.84
C LEU A 314 9.68 9.55 1.15
N LEU A 315 9.19 9.35 -0.08
CA LEU A 315 8.61 10.42 -0.90
C LEU A 315 7.08 10.40 -0.82
N VAL A 316 6.49 11.36 -0.11
CA VAL A 316 5.02 11.49 0.03
C VAL A 316 4.39 11.97 -1.27
N SER A 317 3.29 11.36 -1.69
CA SER A 317 2.56 11.74 -2.90
C SER A 317 1.06 11.92 -2.65
N THR A 318 0.69 12.54 -1.52
CA THR A 318 -0.69 12.86 -1.14
C THR A 318 -0.88 14.35 -0.88
N ASP A 319 -2.12 14.80 -0.72
CA ASP A 319 -2.41 16.19 -0.38
C ASP A 319 -2.13 16.46 1.10
N LEU A 320 -0.98 17.07 1.38
CA LEU A 320 -0.58 17.43 2.73
C LEU A 320 -1.41 18.56 3.33
N THR A 321 -2.14 19.33 2.53
CA THR A 321 -2.99 20.42 3.07
C THR A 321 -4.18 19.87 3.85
N THR A 322 -4.67 18.69 3.47
CA THR A 322 -5.86 18.02 4.03
C THR A 322 -5.53 16.75 4.82
N ILE A 323 -4.25 16.43 5.04
CA ILE A 323 -3.82 15.24 5.81
C ILE A 323 -4.42 15.20 7.22
N SER A 324 -4.89 14.03 7.65
CA SER A 324 -5.41 13.83 9.01
C SER A 324 -4.29 13.82 10.07
N PRO A 325 -4.60 14.11 11.35
CA PRO A 325 -3.64 13.99 12.43
C PRO A 325 -3.03 12.58 12.55
N GLU A 326 -3.82 11.54 12.28
CA GLU A 326 -3.37 10.15 12.34
C GLU A 326 -2.35 9.84 11.24
N SER A 327 -2.62 10.22 9.99
CA SER A 327 -1.68 10.04 8.88
C SER A 327 -0.42 10.90 9.05
N LEU A 328 -0.56 12.12 9.58
CA LEU A 328 0.60 12.97 9.89
C LEU A 328 1.50 12.32 10.94
N ARG A 329 0.93 11.73 12.00
CA ARG A 329 1.69 11.01 13.04
C ARG A 329 2.44 9.80 12.51
N ILE A 330 1.94 9.15 11.44
CA ILE A 330 2.70 8.10 10.75
C ILE A 330 3.95 8.70 10.12
N LEU A 331 3.79 9.78 9.33
CA LEU A 331 4.91 10.44 8.65
C LEU A 331 5.93 11.03 9.63
N THR A 332 5.50 11.55 10.77
CA THR A 332 6.40 12.18 11.75
C THR A 332 6.87 11.24 12.86
N ASN A 333 6.71 9.92 12.69
CA ASN A 333 7.19 8.97 13.70
C ASN A 333 8.73 8.85 13.65
N GLU A 334 9.39 9.61 14.52
CA GLU A 334 10.85 9.72 14.62
C GLU A 334 11.56 8.37 14.78
N ASP A 335 10.99 7.42 15.52
CA ASP A 335 11.62 6.12 15.75
C ASP A 335 11.63 5.24 14.48
N VAL A 336 10.54 5.30 13.69
CA VAL A 336 10.47 4.57 12.41
C VAL A 336 11.32 5.27 11.34
N ILE A 337 11.35 6.61 11.36
CA ILE A 337 12.29 7.40 10.53
C ILE A 337 13.74 7.03 10.87
N ALA A 338 14.10 6.90 12.15
CA ALA A 338 15.45 6.52 12.56
C ALA A 338 15.85 5.14 12.03
N VAL A 339 14.90 4.19 11.94
CA VAL A 339 15.16 2.92 11.25
C VAL A 339 15.44 3.15 9.77
N ASN A 340 14.66 3.98 9.06
CA ASN A 340 14.92 4.29 7.66
C ASN A 340 16.29 4.97 7.45
N GLN A 341 16.60 5.95 8.29
CA GLN A 341 17.77 6.84 8.23
C GLN A 341 19.01 6.27 8.95
N ASP A 342 18.98 5.01 9.39
CA ASP A 342 20.10 4.38 10.09
C ASP A 342 21.41 4.47 9.27
N PRO A 343 22.53 4.93 9.87
CA PRO A 343 23.75 5.27 9.15
C PRO A 343 24.53 4.05 8.61
N LEU A 344 24.14 2.82 8.98
CA LEU A 344 24.66 1.60 8.36
C LEU A 344 24.26 1.54 6.87
N GLY A 345 23.12 2.14 6.52
CA GLY A 345 22.70 2.32 5.12
C GLY A 345 22.39 1.01 4.40
N VAL A 346 21.85 0.02 5.11
CA VAL A 346 21.51 -1.30 4.57
C VAL A 346 20.01 -1.54 4.55
N GLN A 347 19.54 -2.22 3.50
CA GLN A 347 18.17 -2.69 3.38
C GLN A 347 17.92 -3.91 4.27
N GLY A 348 16.75 -3.94 4.94
CA GLY A 348 16.27 -5.12 5.65
C GLY A 348 15.91 -6.27 4.72
N ARG A 349 16.00 -7.50 5.22
CA ARG A 349 15.70 -8.73 4.47
C ARG A 349 14.54 -9.47 5.08
N ILE A 350 13.80 -10.20 4.26
CA ILE A 350 12.85 -11.21 4.73
C ILE A 350 13.65 -12.36 5.35
N MET A 351 13.41 -12.62 6.62
CA MET A 351 14.05 -13.70 7.39
C MET A 351 13.16 -14.94 7.50
N GLN A 352 11.83 -14.74 7.38
CA GLN A 352 10.84 -15.80 7.46
C GLN A 352 9.62 -15.40 6.64
N THR A 353 9.10 -16.35 5.86
CA THR A 353 7.82 -16.23 5.16
C THR A 353 6.94 -17.40 5.57
N GLY A 354 5.66 -17.14 5.74
CA GLY A 354 4.66 -18.21 5.83
C GLY A 354 3.36 -17.79 5.17
N GLU A 355 2.31 -18.57 5.40
CA GLU A 355 1.01 -18.36 4.76
C GLU A 355 0.41 -17.00 5.16
N GLY A 356 0.38 -16.06 4.22
CA GLY A 356 -0.18 -14.72 4.42
C GLY A 356 0.69 -13.77 5.26
N TYR A 357 1.99 -14.05 5.46
CA TYR A 357 2.85 -13.16 6.23
C TYR A 357 4.33 -13.20 5.85
N ASP A 358 5.05 -12.14 6.22
CA ASP A 358 6.51 -12.04 6.17
C ASP A 358 7.05 -11.51 7.51
N VAL A 359 8.29 -11.85 7.83
CA VAL A 359 9.08 -11.26 8.91
C VAL A 359 10.36 -10.70 8.30
N LEU A 360 10.63 -9.42 8.53
CA LEU A 360 11.84 -8.76 8.07
C LEU A 360 12.76 -8.44 9.25
N ALA A 361 14.07 -8.47 9.02
CA ALA A 361 15.06 -7.92 9.93
C ALA A 361 16.01 -6.98 9.18
N LYS A 362 16.23 -5.79 9.75
CA LYS A 362 17.23 -4.82 9.32
C LYS A 362 18.26 -4.66 10.44
N PRO A 363 19.56 -4.98 10.22
CA PRO A 363 20.59 -4.63 11.18
C PRO A 363 20.77 -3.11 11.24
N LEU A 364 21.04 -2.59 12.44
CA LEU A 364 21.27 -1.18 12.72
C LEU A 364 22.73 -0.95 13.11
N ALA A 365 23.21 0.29 12.97
CA ALA A 365 24.63 0.61 13.11
C ALA A 365 25.22 0.32 14.51
N ASP A 366 24.39 0.35 15.55
CA ASP A 366 24.77 0.10 16.94
C ASP A 366 24.73 -1.38 17.35
N GLY A 367 24.34 -2.27 16.44
CA GLY A 367 24.23 -3.71 16.69
C GLY A 367 22.82 -4.17 17.08
N ASP A 368 21.87 -3.26 17.22
CA ASP A 368 20.44 -3.58 17.31
C ASP A 368 19.90 -4.06 15.97
N ARG A 369 18.65 -4.52 15.97
CA ARG A 369 17.92 -4.85 14.76
C ARG A 369 16.51 -4.28 14.80
N ALA A 370 16.06 -3.72 13.69
CA ALA A 370 14.63 -3.49 13.46
C ALA A 370 14.01 -4.80 12.95
N VAL A 371 13.04 -5.35 13.68
CA VAL A 371 12.32 -6.57 13.34
C VAL A 371 10.87 -6.23 13.02
N VAL A 372 10.43 -6.52 11.80
CA VAL A 372 9.07 -6.26 11.33
C VAL A 372 8.32 -7.56 11.18
N LEU A 373 7.15 -7.65 11.81
CA LEU A 373 6.18 -8.72 11.60
C LEU A 373 5.08 -8.14 10.70
N PHE A 374 4.87 -8.70 9.51
CA PHE A 374 3.94 -8.16 8.52
C PHE A 374 2.86 -9.18 8.16
N ASN A 375 1.60 -8.85 8.45
CA ASN A 375 0.44 -9.60 8.00
C ASN A 375 0.01 -9.13 6.60
N ARG A 376 0.22 -9.97 5.58
CA ARG A 376 -0.19 -9.72 4.19
C ARG A 376 -1.63 -10.13 3.91
N SER A 377 -2.24 -10.93 4.79
CA SER A 377 -3.55 -11.52 4.56
C SER A 377 -4.70 -10.60 4.97
N ASP A 378 -5.89 -10.91 4.44
CA ASP A 378 -7.16 -10.25 4.77
C ASP A 378 -7.74 -10.66 6.13
N VAL A 379 -7.01 -11.45 6.93
CA VAL A 379 -7.46 -11.95 8.24
C VAL A 379 -6.49 -11.58 9.35
N ALA A 380 -7.01 -11.26 10.53
CA ALA A 380 -6.20 -11.02 11.72
C ALA A 380 -5.45 -12.31 12.12
N ARG A 381 -4.19 -12.17 12.52
CA ARG A 381 -3.35 -13.31 12.89
C ARG A 381 -2.26 -12.96 13.90
N THR A 382 -1.85 -13.96 14.66
CA THR A 382 -0.64 -13.89 15.48
C THR A 382 0.55 -14.29 14.62
N ILE A 383 1.52 -13.39 14.47
CA ILE A 383 2.80 -13.68 13.81
C ILE A 383 3.83 -13.96 14.90
N THR A 384 4.64 -14.98 14.70
CA THR A 384 5.75 -15.31 15.61
C THR A 384 7.03 -15.51 14.82
N THR A 385 8.13 -15.10 15.43
CA THR A 385 9.51 -15.39 15.01
C THR A 385 10.38 -15.51 16.26
N ASP A 386 11.65 -15.84 16.08
CA ASP A 386 12.61 -15.92 17.18
C ASP A 386 13.80 -15.00 16.89
N ALA A 387 14.45 -14.49 17.93
CA ALA A 387 15.58 -13.56 17.82
C ALA A 387 16.73 -14.14 16.97
N ALA A 388 16.96 -15.45 17.06
CA ALA A 388 17.92 -16.15 16.20
C ALA A 388 17.55 -16.05 14.71
N THR A 389 16.28 -16.24 14.35
CA THR A 389 15.77 -16.05 12.98
C THR A 389 15.91 -14.60 12.53
N ALA A 390 15.73 -13.63 13.44
CA ALA A 390 15.99 -12.22 13.17
C ALA A 390 17.50 -11.88 13.01
N GLY A 391 18.39 -12.84 13.27
CA GLY A 391 19.85 -12.71 13.07
C GLY A 391 20.64 -12.35 14.33
N PHE A 392 20.08 -12.54 15.53
CA PHE A 392 20.84 -12.50 16.78
C PHE A 392 21.55 -13.83 17.07
N ASP A 393 22.54 -13.80 17.96
CA ASP A 393 23.22 -15.00 18.44
C ASP A 393 22.31 -15.77 19.40
N ALA A 394 22.19 -17.09 19.20
CA ALA A 394 21.31 -17.93 20.03
C ALA A 394 21.79 -18.10 21.50
N SER A 395 23.00 -17.65 21.83
CA SER A 395 23.54 -17.69 23.20
C SER A 395 22.92 -16.64 24.12
N ASP A 396 22.40 -15.55 23.56
CA ASP A 396 21.69 -14.51 24.31
C ASP A 396 20.35 -15.07 24.84
N ARG A 397 20.09 -14.90 26.13
CA ARG A 397 18.92 -15.47 26.84
C ARG A 397 17.79 -14.47 27.09
N ARG A 398 18.01 -13.20 26.77
CA ARG A 398 17.06 -12.11 27.01
C ARG A 398 17.30 -10.99 26.01
N TYR A 399 16.21 -10.44 25.49
CA TYR A 399 16.20 -9.35 24.53
C TYR A 399 15.18 -8.31 24.96
N PHE A 400 15.41 -7.07 24.55
CA PHE A 400 14.56 -5.93 24.86
C PHE A 400 13.95 -5.39 23.56
N LEU A 401 12.64 -5.19 23.57
CA LEU A 401 11.85 -4.81 22.43
C LEU A 401 11.21 -3.47 22.73
N THR A 402 11.42 -2.51 21.84
CA THR A 402 10.61 -1.29 21.79
C THR A 402 9.77 -1.34 20.53
N ASP A 403 8.45 -1.37 20.67
CA ASP A 403 7.53 -1.18 19.54
C ASP A 403 7.61 0.28 19.08
N LEU A 404 8.07 0.52 17.86
CA LEU A 404 8.34 1.87 17.38
C LEU A 404 7.08 2.64 17.01
N VAL A 405 5.91 2.00 16.99
CA VAL A 405 4.61 2.64 16.74
C VAL A 405 3.91 2.91 18.06
N THR A 406 3.72 1.89 18.90
CA THR A 406 3.00 2.03 20.17
C THR A 406 3.86 2.58 21.31
N LYS A 407 5.19 2.59 21.13
CA LYS A 407 6.21 2.95 22.13
C LYS A 407 6.25 1.99 23.33
N THR A 408 5.55 0.86 23.23
CA THR A 408 5.52 -0.17 24.28
C THR A 408 6.89 -0.84 24.38
N ARG A 409 7.37 -1.00 25.62
CA ARG A 409 8.67 -1.59 25.93
C ARG A 409 8.48 -2.94 26.63
N THR A 410 8.92 -4.02 25.99
CA THR A 410 8.82 -5.39 26.50
C THR A 410 10.14 -6.15 26.47
N GLU A 411 10.24 -7.23 27.24
CA GLU A 411 11.39 -8.14 27.24
C GLU A 411 10.97 -9.56 26.86
N THR A 412 11.83 -10.27 26.14
CA THR A 412 11.59 -11.67 25.71
C THR A 412 12.80 -12.55 26.02
N ALA A 413 12.54 -13.83 26.28
CA ALA A 413 13.54 -14.89 26.32
C ALA A 413 14.06 -15.31 24.93
N GLY A 414 13.50 -14.73 23.86
CA GLY A 414 13.95 -14.93 22.47
C GLY A 414 12.81 -14.98 21.46
N ARG A 415 11.59 -15.36 21.87
CA ARG A 415 10.43 -15.39 20.98
C ARG A 415 9.82 -14.00 20.82
N ILE A 416 9.65 -13.56 19.58
CA ILE A 416 9.04 -12.29 19.21
C ILE A 416 7.69 -12.59 18.57
N ALA A 417 6.62 -12.00 19.11
CA ALA A 417 5.27 -12.26 18.66
C ALA A 417 4.44 -10.98 18.66
N ALA A 418 3.57 -10.85 17.65
CA ALA A 418 2.61 -9.76 17.56
C ALA A 418 1.26 -10.27 17.08
N ASN A 419 0.20 -9.75 17.67
CA ASN A 419 -1.16 -9.92 17.18
C ASN A 419 -1.48 -8.79 16.20
N LEU A 420 -1.68 -9.12 14.92
CA LEU A 420 -1.83 -8.13 13.87
C LEU A 420 -3.21 -8.21 13.21
N PRO A 421 -3.87 -7.05 12.96
CA PRO A 421 -5.06 -7.01 12.12
C PRO A 421 -4.69 -7.38 10.67
N PRO A 422 -5.69 -7.61 9.79
CA PRO A 422 -5.45 -7.68 8.35
C PRO A 422 -4.58 -6.53 7.88
N HIS A 423 -3.59 -6.82 7.03
CA HIS A 423 -2.68 -5.83 6.43
C HIS A 423 -1.77 -5.08 7.43
N GLY A 424 -1.81 -5.44 8.72
CA GLY A 424 -1.08 -4.77 9.79
C GLY A 424 0.39 -5.16 9.90
N THR A 425 1.17 -4.29 10.53
CA THR A 425 2.56 -4.52 10.90
C THR A 425 2.79 -4.24 12.39
N ALA A 426 3.77 -4.93 12.96
CA ALA A 426 4.50 -4.47 14.14
C ALA A 426 5.97 -4.29 13.76
N ILE A 427 6.59 -3.22 14.26
CA ILE A 427 8.02 -2.95 14.08
C ILE A 427 8.65 -2.75 15.45
N TYR A 428 9.60 -3.61 15.77
CA TYR A 428 10.36 -3.56 17.02
C TYR A 428 11.78 -3.13 16.74
N ARG A 429 12.33 -2.21 17.53
CA ARG A 429 13.77 -2.18 17.75
C ARG A 429 14.09 -3.22 18.83
N VAL A 430 14.93 -4.17 18.47
CA VAL A 430 15.34 -5.29 19.32
C VAL A 430 16.80 -5.10 19.69
N SER A 431 17.08 -5.10 20.99
CA SER A 431 18.43 -4.98 21.54
C SER A 431 18.75 -6.15 22.48
N ARG A 432 20.05 -6.37 22.72
CA ARG A 432 20.55 -7.35 23.72
C ARG A 432 20.74 -6.73 25.11
N HIS A 433 20.76 -5.40 25.16
CA HIS A 433 21.01 -4.63 26.36
C HIS A 433 19.83 -3.71 26.61
N ALA A 434 19.37 -3.65 27.85
CA ALA A 434 18.42 -2.63 28.25
C ALA A 434 19.10 -1.27 28.09
N ASP A 435 18.40 -0.33 27.46
CA ASP A 435 18.74 1.08 27.55
C ASP A 435 18.65 1.54 29.01
N SER A 436 19.64 2.29 29.46
CA SER A 436 19.71 2.80 30.84
C SER A 436 18.68 3.89 31.13
N ASP A 437 18.13 4.51 30.09
CA ASP A 437 17.41 5.78 30.19
C ASP A 437 15.89 5.62 30.07
N GLY A 438 15.41 4.43 29.69
CA GLY A 438 13.98 4.12 29.61
C GLY A 438 13.51 3.31 30.82
N GLY A 439 12.23 3.47 31.20
CA GLY A 439 11.58 2.76 32.32
C GLY A 439 11.60 1.22 32.25
N PRO A 440 10.84 0.50 33.10
CA PRO A 440 10.88 -0.96 33.13
C PRO A 440 10.33 -1.59 31.84
N PHE A 441 10.86 -2.76 31.48
CA PHE A 441 10.35 -3.60 30.39
C PHE A 441 9.37 -4.64 30.93
N ALA A 442 8.15 -4.66 30.37
CA ALA A 442 7.15 -5.68 30.68
C ALA A 442 7.48 -7.02 30.02
N PRO A 443 7.09 -8.18 30.58
CA PRO A 443 7.23 -9.44 29.85
C PRO A 443 6.43 -9.42 28.55
N ALA A 444 7.04 -9.84 27.44
CA ALA A 444 6.40 -9.83 26.12
C ALA A 444 5.27 -10.88 26.04
N ALA A 445 4.05 -10.46 26.36
CA ALA A 445 2.87 -11.31 26.24
C ALA A 445 2.32 -11.31 24.80
N ALA A 446 1.78 -12.45 24.35
CA ALA A 446 1.08 -12.57 23.09
C ALA A 446 -0.19 -13.42 23.25
N LEU A 447 -1.19 -13.15 22.41
CA LEU A 447 -2.44 -13.89 22.38
C LEU A 447 -2.48 -14.83 21.19
N THR A 448 -3.09 -16.00 21.37
CA THR A 448 -3.46 -16.89 20.26
C THR A 448 -4.92 -17.24 20.39
N ILE A 449 -5.68 -16.95 19.34
CA ILE A 449 -7.10 -17.30 19.22
C ILE A 449 -7.22 -18.12 17.94
N PRO A 450 -7.35 -19.45 18.02
CA PRO A 450 -7.61 -20.27 16.83
C PRO A 450 -8.89 -19.80 16.14
N ALA A 451 -8.90 -19.79 14.80
CA ALA A 451 -10.09 -19.43 14.03
C ALA A 451 -11.25 -20.38 14.40
N PRO A 452 -12.31 -19.90 15.08
CA PRO A 452 -13.38 -20.77 15.51
C PRO A 452 -14.24 -21.19 14.31
N LYS A 453 -14.68 -22.46 14.33
CA LYS A 453 -15.68 -22.97 13.40
C LYS A 453 -17.03 -22.98 14.12
N PHE A 454 -18.05 -22.40 13.48
CA PHE A 454 -19.43 -22.36 13.99
C PHE A 454 -20.28 -23.38 13.23
N ASP A 455 -19.89 -24.65 13.25
CA ASP A 455 -20.43 -25.75 12.44
C ASP A 455 -21.59 -26.51 13.13
N GLY A 456 -22.60 -25.77 13.60
CA GLY A 456 -23.83 -26.34 14.15
C GLY A 456 -23.87 -26.49 15.68
N GLN A 457 -22.81 -26.09 16.38
CA GLN A 457 -22.82 -25.87 17.83
C GLN A 457 -22.99 -24.38 18.15
N THR A 458 -24.03 -24.04 18.91
CA THR A 458 -24.27 -22.68 19.41
C THR A 458 -24.73 -22.74 20.87
N PRO A 459 -23.97 -22.15 21.83
CA PRO A 459 -22.70 -21.46 21.65
C PRO A 459 -21.54 -22.41 21.30
N ALA A 460 -20.58 -21.94 20.49
CA ALA A 460 -19.34 -22.65 20.18
C ALA A 460 -18.22 -22.26 21.18
N PRO A 461 -17.33 -23.21 21.56
CA PRO A 461 -16.18 -22.90 22.39
C PRO A 461 -15.12 -22.13 21.59
N VAL A 462 -14.65 -21.01 22.13
CA VAL A 462 -13.51 -20.24 21.61
C VAL A 462 -12.42 -20.22 22.68
N GLU A 463 -11.25 -20.73 22.31
CA GLU A 463 -10.08 -20.75 23.18
C GLU A 463 -9.22 -19.52 22.95
N VAL A 464 -8.81 -18.86 24.04
CA VAL A 464 -7.85 -17.77 24.03
C VAL A 464 -6.66 -18.18 24.87
N THR A 465 -5.50 -18.30 24.26
CA THR A 465 -4.25 -18.63 24.94
C THR A 465 -3.42 -17.37 25.15
N VAL A 466 -3.03 -17.11 26.40
CA VAL A 466 -2.07 -16.06 26.76
C VAL A 466 -0.71 -16.71 26.94
N THR A 467 0.28 -16.27 26.17
CA THR A 467 1.67 -16.74 26.24
C THR A 467 2.55 -15.63 26.78
N ASN A 468 3.32 -15.91 27.83
CA ASN A 468 4.37 -15.02 28.32
C ASN A 468 5.70 -15.39 27.64
N ASN A 469 6.14 -14.63 26.64
CA ASN A 469 7.43 -14.84 25.98
C ASN A 469 8.60 -14.20 26.73
N GLY A 470 8.32 -13.45 27.80
CA GLY A 470 9.31 -12.83 28.69
C GLY A 470 10.05 -13.82 29.58
N THR A 471 11.05 -13.31 30.28
CA THR A 471 11.76 -14.00 31.35
C THR A 471 11.13 -13.75 32.73
N THR A 472 10.41 -12.64 32.87
CA THR A 472 9.76 -12.22 34.11
C THR A 472 8.31 -12.75 34.21
N PRO A 473 7.81 -13.12 35.40
CA PRO A 473 6.42 -13.53 35.55
C PRO A 473 5.44 -12.38 35.27
N ALA A 474 4.32 -12.71 34.60
CA ALA A 474 3.16 -11.84 34.52
C ALA A 474 2.20 -12.19 35.67
N HIS A 475 1.85 -11.20 36.48
CA HIS A 475 0.99 -11.37 37.67
C HIS A 475 -0.46 -11.03 37.36
N ASP A 476 -1.38 -11.63 38.13
CA ASP A 476 -2.81 -11.34 38.09
C ASP A 476 -3.41 -11.26 36.69
N VAL A 477 -2.96 -12.15 35.80
CA VAL A 477 -3.35 -12.17 34.41
C VAL A 477 -4.85 -12.43 34.33
N SER A 478 -5.56 -11.57 33.58
CA SER A 478 -6.95 -11.77 33.23
C SER A 478 -7.13 -11.54 31.73
N VAL A 479 -8.01 -12.33 31.12
CA VAL A 479 -8.30 -12.23 29.69
C VAL A 479 -9.79 -12.00 29.47
N ALA A 480 -10.11 -11.01 28.63
CA ALA A 480 -11.45 -10.70 28.19
C ALA A 480 -11.59 -11.03 26.71
N LEU A 481 -12.76 -11.52 26.29
CA LEU A 481 -13.10 -11.76 24.89
C LEU A 481 -14.34 -10.93 24.53
N ARG A 482 -14.23 -10.15 23.47
CA ARG A 482 -15.30 -9.33 22.91
C ARG A 482 -15.63 -9.82 21.51
N ALA A 483 -16.92 -9.89 21.22
CA ALA A 483 -17.44 -10.23 19.89
C ALA A 483 -18.05 -8.97 19.24
N PRO A 484 -18.21 -8.96 17.91
CA PRO A 484 -18.82 -7.83 17.22
C PRO A 484 -20.31 -7.72 17.53
N ASP A 485 -20.93 -6.62 17.10
CA ASP A 485 -22.36 -6.38 17.33
C ASP A 485 -23.24 -7.55 16.85
N GLY A 486 -24.22 -7.91 17.67
CA GLY A 486 -25.13 -9.04 17.44
C GLY A 486 -24.60 -10.40 17.87
N TRP A 487 -23.32 -10.52 18.23
CA TRP A 487 -22.74 -11.73 18.81
C TRP A 487 -22.74 -11.66 20.34
N THR A 488 -22.71 -12.82 21.02
CA THR A 488 -22.60 -12.86 22.48
C THR A 488 -21.44 -13.75 22.94
N VAL A 489 -20.81 -13.36 24.04
CA VAL A 489 -19.70 -14.08 24.68
C VAL A 489 -20.05 -14.32 26.15
N SER A 490 -19.88 -15.56 26.64
CA SER A 490 -20.16 -15.91 28.04
C SER A 490 -19.12 -16.87 28.63
N PRO A 491 -18.54 -16.56 29.82
CA PRO A 491 -18.47 -15.21 30.40
C PRO A 491 -17.62 -14.29 29.51
N SER A 492 -17.67 -12.97 29.68
CA SER A 492 -16.87 -12.04 28.89
C SER A 492 -15.40 -11.92 29.34
N SER A 493 -15.06 -12.41 30.54
CA SER A 493 -13.70 -12.44 31.07
C SER A 493 -13.40 -13.66 31.95
N ARG A 494 -12.12 -13.99 32.07
CA ARG A 494 -11.58 -15.08 32.89
C ARG A 494 -10.27 -14.64 33.55
N ALA A 495 -10.10 -14.95 34.83
CA ALA A 495 -8.81 -14.83 35.51
C ALA A 495 -7.95 -16.06 35.23
N LEU A 496 -6.67 -15.85 34.96
CA LEU A 496 -5.65 -16.88 34.69
C LEU A 496 -4.59 -16.97 35.78
N GLY A 497 -4.50 -15.96 36.66
CA GLY A 497 -3.51 -15.92 37.73
C GLY A 497 -2.11 -15.59 37.21
N MET A 498 -1.07 -16.19 37.80
CA MET A 498 0.31 -15.94 37.38
C MET A 498 0.70 -16.80 36.18
N ILE A 499 1.37 -16.19 35.20
CA ILE A 499 1.99 -16.91 34.07
C ILE A 499 3.50 -16.68 34.11
N LEU A 500 4.25 -17.75 34.39
CA LEU A 500 5.72 -17.71 34.42
C LEU A 500 6.30 -17.43 33.03
N GLY A 501 7.54 -16.91 32.99
CA GLY A 501 8.26 -16.70 31.73
C GLY A 501 8.38 -17.99 30.92
N GLY A 502 8.08 -17.91 29.63
CA GLY A 502 8.03 -19.05 28.70
C GLY A 502 6.80 -19.95 28.82
N ALA A 503 5.88 -19.67 29.75
CA ALA A 503 4.66 -20.46 29.94
C ALA A 503 3.46 -19.85 29.20
N SER A 504 2.40 -20.65 29.05
CA SER A 504 1.12 -20.23 28.47
C SER A 504 -0.05 -20.81 29.24
N THR A 505 -1.15 -20.07 29.30
CA THR A 505 -2.42 -20.51 29.90
C THR A 505 -3.58 -20.20 28.96
N THR A 506 -4.55 -21.10 28.88
CA THR A 506 -5.72 -20.99 27.99
C THR A 506 -7.00 -20.78 28.78
N ALA A 507 -7.84 -19.85 28.31
CA ALA A 507 -9.22 -19.68 28.75
C ALA A 507 -10.19 -20.06 27.63
N THR A 508 -11.30 -20.70 27.99
CA THR A 508 -12.38 -21.02 27.04
C THR A 508 -13.60 -20.14 27.30
N PHE A 509 -14.16 -19.65 26.20
CA PHE A 509 -15.32 -18.76 26.13
C PHE A 509 -16.42 -19.42 25.31
N ALA A 510 -17.68 -19.29 25.72
CA ALA A 510 -18.82 -19.70 24.91
C ALA A 510 -19.24 -18.52 24.02
N VAL A 511 -19.15 -18.68 22.69
CA VAL A 511 -19.48 -17.63 21.71
C VAL A 511 -20.67 -18.05 20.88
N THR A 512 -21.70 -17.20 20.84
CA THR A 512 -22.87 -17.37 19.98
C THR A 512 -22.80 -16.33 18.87
N PRO A 513 -22.63 -16.75 17.60
CA PRO A 513 -22.63 -15.84 16.47
C PRO A 513 -24.04 -15.28 16.22
N SER A 514 -24.09 -14.08 15.63
CA SER A 514 -25.34 -13.58 15.03
C SER A 514 -25.82 -14.54 13.93
N PRO A 515 -27.13 -14.65 13.66
CA PRO A 515 -27.64 -15.39 12.51
C PRO A 515 -26.90 -15.02 11.22
N ALA A 516 -26.41 -16.03 10.52
CA ALA A 516 -25.61 -15.84 9.31
C ALA A 516 -26.46 -15.23 8.19
N ARG A 517 -25.93 -14.21 7.52
CA ARG A 517 -26.55 -13.61 6.33
C ARG A 517 -25.98 -14.30 5.10
N PRO A 518 -26.78 -14.50 4.03
CA PRO A 518 -26.26 -14.95 2.75
C PRO A 518 -25.07 -14.12 2.27
N GLY A 519 -24.10 -14.79 1.66
CA GLY A 519 -22.83 -14.22 1.21
C GLY A 519 -21.68 -14.40 2.19
N ARG A 520 -20.54 -13.84 1.79
CA ARG A 520 -19.33 -13.77 2.60
C ARG A 520 -19.50 -12.68 3.66
N ALA A 521 -19.35 -13.05 4.93
CA ALA A 521 -19.32 -12.11 6.03
C ALA A 521 -18.02 -12.27 6.83
N VAL A 522 -17.46 -11.15 7.24
CA VAL A 522 -16.22 -11.07 8.02
C VAL A 522 -16.56 -10.51 9.39
N SER A 523 -16.31 -11.28 10.43
CA SER A 523 -16.53 -10.90 11.84
C SER A 523 -15.21 -10.98 12.59
N THR A 524 -14.98 -10.08 13.55
CA THR A 524 -13.73 -10.05 14.31
C THR A 524 -13.99 -10.24 15.79
N LEU A 525 -13.39 -11.28 16.38
CA LEU A 525 -13.33 -11.43 17.83
C LEU A 525 -12.06 -10.75 18.34
N THR A 526 -12.16 -9.98 19.42
CA THR A 526 -11.02 -9.30 20.04
C THR A 526 -10.82 -9.83 21.45
N ALA A 527 -9.65 -10.39 21.72
CA ALA A 527 -9.22 -10.70 23.07
C ALA A 527 -8.28 -9.62 23.61
N THR A 528 -8.36 -9.37 24.91
CA THR A 528 -7.44 -8.48 25.62
C THR A 528 -7.02 -9.16 26.91
N ALA A 529 -5.71 -9.32 27.12
CA ALA A 529 -5.16 -9.79 28.39
C ALA A 529 -4.48 -8.63 29.11
N GLY A 530 -4.94 -8.34 30.34
CA GLY A 530 -4.31 -7.41 31.26
C GLY A 530 -3.52 -8.17 32.32
N TYR A 531 -2.39 -7.60 32.76
CA TYR A 531 -1.52 -8.20 33.76
C TYR A 531 -0.66 -7.16 34.49
N ASP A 532 -0.27 -7.50 35.71
CA ASP A 532 0.55 -6.67 36.58
C ASP A 532 2.04 -6.97 36.40
N LEU A 533 2.86 -5.92 36.52
CA LEU A 533 4.31 -6.00 36.38
C LEU A 533 4.99 -6.25 37.73
N PRO A 534 6.08 -7.05 37.75
CA PRO A 534 6.95 -7.13 38.92
C PRO A 534 7.54 -5.76 39.26
N GLY A 535 7.12 -5.16 40.37
CA GLY A 535 7.56 -3.82 40.80
C GLY A 535 6.49 -2.72 40.72
N GLY A 536 5.27 -3.04 40.25
CA GLY A 536 4.12 -2.15 40.23
C GLY A 536 3.79 -1.59 38.83
N GLY A 537 2.52 -1.26 38.63
CA GLY A 537 1.95 -0.90 37.34
C GLY A 537 1.31 -2.10 36.63
N ASP A 538 0.44 -1.81 35.67
CA ASP A 538 -0.28 -2.79 34.85
C ASP A 538 -0.03 -2.51 33.36
N THR A 539 -0.26 -3.54 32.53
CA THR A 539 -0.25 -3.39 31.08
C THR A 539 -1.21 -4.37 30.43
N SER A 540 -1.36 -4.29 29.12
CA SER A 540 -2.21 -5.21 28.39
C SER A 540 -1.69 -5.51 26.98
N VAL A 541 -2.08 -6.67 26.47
CA VAL A 541 -1.92 -7.04 25.07
C VAL A 541 -3.30 -7.35 24.50
N ALA A 542 -3.55 -6.92 23.27
CA ALA A 542 -4.78 -7.21 22.54
C ALA A 542 -4.47 -8.04 21.29
N GLY A 543 -5.41 -8.89 20.91
CA GLY A 543 -5.29 -9.72 19.73
C GLY A 543 -6.64 -10.00 19.11
N GLN A 544 -6.64 -10.23 17.81
CA GLN A 544 -7.84 -10.41 17.02
C GLN A 544 -7.77 -11.72 16.25
N VAL A 545 -8.95 -12.31 16.04
CA VAL A 545 -9.13 -13.37 15.05
C VAL A 545 -10.31 -13.01 14.16
N THR A 546 -10.10 -13.19 12.87
CA THR A 546 -11.14 -13.01 11.87
C THR A 546 -11.87 -14.32 11.66
N VAL A 547 -13.19 -14.26 11.79
CA VAL A 547 -14.12 -15.32 11.43
C VAL A 547 -14.73 -14.97 10.08
N VAL A 548 -14.45 -15.79 9.07
CA VAL A 548 -15.08 -15.68 7.76
C VAL A 548 -16.20 -16.72 7.70
N THR A 549 -17.41 -16.27 7.38
CA THR A 549 -18.55 -17.16 7.12
C THR A 549 -19.01 -16.97 5.68
N ASP A 550 -19.05 -18.04 4.91
CA ASP A 550 -19.57 -18.03 3.55
C ASP A 550 -20.92 -18.75 3.52
N THR A 551 -21.99 -18.02 3.78
CA THR A 551 -23.34 -18.60 3.78
C THR A 551 -23.85 -18.63 2.33
N PRO A 552 -24.24 -19.79 1.79
CA PRO A 552 -24.76 -19.84 0.43
C PRO A 552 -25.97 -18.93 0.22
N PHE A 553 -25.96 -18.14 -0.84
CA PHE A 553 -27.14 -17.40 -1.31
C PHE A 553 -28.26 -18.37 -1.69
N ASP A 554 -29.52 -17.99 -1.48
CA ASP A 554 -30.63 -18.90 -1.81
C ASP A 554 -30.78 -19.12 -3.31
N ASN A 555 -30.29 -18.18 -4.12
CA ASN A 555 -30.22 -18.26 -5.57
C ASN A 555 -29.20 -17.25 -6.11
N LEU A 556 -28.86 -17.37 -7.40
CA LEU A 556 -27.91 -16.48 -8.08
C LEU A 556 -28.31 -15.00 -8.05
N ALA A 557 -29.61 -14.68 -8.13
CA ALA A 557 -30.05 -13.29 -8.21
C ALA A 557 -29.74 -12.50 -6.93
N GLN A 558 -29.73 -13.16 -5.77
CA GLN A 558 -29.29 -12.55 -4.51
C GLN A 558 -27.78 -12.31 -4.44
N ALA A 559 -26.99 -12.97 -5.29
CA ALA A 559 -25.54 -12.81 -5.36
C ALA A 559 -25.10 -11.76 -6.38
N PHE A 560 -26.01 -11.17 -7.18
CA PHE A 560 -25.63 -10.15 -8.16
C PHE A 560 -25.06 -8.90 -7.49
N ASP A 561 -23.95 -8.42 -8.02
CA ASP A 561 -23.13 -7.33 -7.45
C ASP A 561 -22.72 -6.27 -8.49
N ASN A 562 -23.03 -6.49 -9.77
CA ASN A 562 -22.68 -5.56 -10.85
C ASN A 562 -23.86 -5.22 -11.77
N ILE A 563 -23.82 -4.02 -12.35
CA ILE A 563 -24.83 -3.51 -13.30
C ILE A 563 -24.37 -3.80 -14.73
N GLY A 564 -24.60 -5.03 -15.18
CA GLY A 564 -24.25 -5.52 -16.50
C GLY A 564 -25.15 -5.03 -17.63
N SER A 565 -26.40 -4.63 -17.34
CA SER A 565 -27.33 -4.08 -18.35
C SER A 565 -28.14 -2.88 -17.84
N THR A 566 -28.42 -1.94 -18.74
CA THR A 566 -29.17 -0.70 -18.46
C THR A 566 -30.19 -0.39 -19.55
N ASP A 567 -31.13 0.49 -19.21
CA ASP A 567 -32.09 1.05 -20.14
C ASP A 567 -31.42 2.13 -21.00
N ASP A 568 -31.73 2.17 -22.30
CA ASP A 568 -31.22 3.19 -23.23
C ASP A 568 -31.51 4.62 -22.77
N SER A 569 -32.62 4.84 -22.06
CA SER A 569 -33.00 6.14 -21.51
C SER A 569 -32.32 6.46 -20.17
N ALA A 570 -31.70 5.47 -19.51
CA ALA A 570 -31.02 5.61 -18.22
C ALA A 570 -29.72 4.79 -18.14
N PRO A 571 -28.73 5.04 -19.02
CA PRO A 571 -27.56 4.17 -19.15
C PRO A 571 -26.47 4.41 -18.10
N ARG A 572 -26.52 5.55 -17.40
CA ARG A 572 -25.40 6.07 -16.57
C ARG A 572 -24.91 5.14 -15.48
N ALA A 573 -25.78 4.28 -14.94
CA ALA A 573 -25.41 3.35 -13.87
C ALA A 573 -24.69 2.10 -14.37
N GLY A 574 -24.65 1.85 -15.69
CA GLY A 574 -24.07 0.65 -16.26
C GLY A 574 -22.56 0.58 -16.06
N ASN A 575 -22.03 -0.61 -15.74
CA ASN A 575 -20.61 -0.80 -15.56
C ASN A 575 -20.16 -2.26 -15.81
N PHE A 576 -20.66 -2.88 -16.86
CA PHE A 576 -20.23 -4.22 -17.27
C PHE A 576 -18.72 -4.30 -17.46
N ASP A 577 -18.07 -3.31 -18.07
CA ASP A 577 -16.65 -3.38 -18.44
C ASP A 577 -15.69 -2.60 -17.53
N GLY A 578 -16.18 -2.05 -16.42
CA GLY A 578 -15.39 -1.20 -15.53
C GLY A 578 -15.18 0.24 -16.03
N TYR A 579 -15.60 0.56 -17.26
CA TYR A 579 -15.48 1.89 -17.87
C TYR A 579 -16.83 2.62 -18.00
N GLY A 580 -17.86 2.14 -17.30
CA GLY A 580 -19.19 2.72 -17.35
C GLY A 580 -20.03 2.29 -18.55
N ASN A 581 -19.64 1.22 -19.27
CA ASN A 581 -20.46 0.68 -20.36
C ASN A 581 -21.22 -0.57 -19.92
N SER A 582 -22.35 -0.86 -20.54
CA SER A 582 -23.17 -2.03 -20.24
C SER A 582 -23.92 -2.53 -21.47
N TYR A 583 -24.51 -3.73 -21.40
CA TYR A 583 -25.50 -4.12 -22.40
C TYR A 583 -26.68 -3.13 -22.40
N SER A 584 -27.25 -2.89 -23.58
CA SER A 584 -28.55 -2.24 -23.72
C SER A 584 -29.66 -3.28 -23.53
N ALA A 585 -30.59 -3.02 -22.62
CA ALA A 585 -31.75 -3.89 -22.39
C ALA A 585 -32.63 -3.97 -23.65
N GLN A 586 -32.77 -2.87 -24.40
CA GLN A 586 -33.51 -2.80 -25.66
C GLN A 586 -32.82 -3.61 -26.76
N ALA A 587 -31.49 -3.49 -26.89
CA ALA A 587 -30.73 -4.26 -27.87
C ALA A 587 -30.77 -5.77 -27.57
N LEU A 588 -30.71 -6.15 -26.29
CA LEU A 588 -30.88 -7.53 -25.85
C LEU A 588 -32.30 -8.05 -26.12
N ALA A 589 -33.33 -7.26 -25.79
CA ALA A 589 -34.72 -7.62 -26.05
C ALA A 589 -35.00 -7.80 -27.55
N ALA A 590 -34.48 -6.91 -28.39
CA ALA A 590 -34.55 -7.02 -29.84
C ALA A 590 -33.82 -8.27 -30.38
N ALA A 591 -32.83 -8.78 -29.64
CA ALA A 591 -32.13 -10.02 -29.91
C ALA A 591 -32.77 -11.26 -29.24
N GLY A 592 -33.95 -11.11 -28.62
CA GLY A 592 -34.73 -12.20 -28.03
C GLY A 592 -34.49 -12.45 -26.54
N LEU A 593 -33.72 -11.59 -25.85
CA LEU A 593 -33.41 -11.72 -24.43
C LEU A 593 -34.00 -10.55 -23.63
N THR A 594 -35.22 -10.75 -23.14
CA THR A 594 -35.95 -9.73 -22.38
C THR A 594 -35.65 -9.80 -20.87
N PRO A 595 -35.68 -8.68 -20.13
CA PRO A 595 -35.61 -8.69 -18.67
C PRO A 595 -36.63 -9.63 -18.04
N GLY A 596 -36.18 -10.58 -17.22
CA GLY A 596 -37.03 -11.59 -16.57
C GLY A 596 -37.53 -12.70 -17.51
N GLY A 597 -37.15 -12.66 -18.79
CA GLY A 597 -37.53 -13.66 -19.78
C GLY A 597 -36.80 -15.00 -19.61
N THR A 598 -37.32 -16.04 -20.26
CA THR A 598 -36.71 -17.37 -20.27
C THR A 598 -36.00 -17.60 -21.60
N LEU A 599 -34.73 -17.99 -21.54
CA LEU A 599 -33.95 -18.47 -22.68
C LEU A 599 -33.83 -20.00 -22.61
N HIS A 600 -34.20 -20.70 -23.68
CA HIS A 600 -33.98 -22.14 -23.82
C HIS A 600 -32.75 -22.39 -24.68
N HIS A 601 -31.80 -23.19 -24.18
CA HIS A 601 -30.59 -23.56 -24.92
C HIS A 601 -30.06 -24.91 -24.42
N ASP A 602 -29.70 -25.81 -25.34
CA ASP A 602 -29.18 -27.16 -25.03
C ASP A 602 -30.00 -27.96 -24.00
N GLY A 603 -31.33 -27.86 -24.09
CA GLY A 603 -32.26 -28.56 -23.18
C GLY A 603 -32.40 -27.90 -21.79
N LEU A 604 -31.66 -26.83 -21.53
CA LEU A 604 -31.73 -26.05 -20.29
C LEU A 604 -32.63 -24.83 -20.45
N SER A 605 -33.24 -24.41 -19.34
CA SER A 605 -34.06 -23.20 -19.25
C SER A 605 -33.42 -22.20 -18.30
N PHE A 606 -33.02 -21.05 -18.83
CA PHE A 606 -32.37 -19.97 -18.10
C PHE A 606 -33.31 -18.81 -17.87
N THR A 607 -33.41 -18.31 -16.65
CA THR A 607 -34.08 -17.04 -16.38
C THR A 607 -33.08 -15.91 -16.53
N TRP A 608 -33.35 -14.99 -17.45
CA TRP A 608 -32.57 -13.77 -17.60
C TRP A 608 -32.90 -12.80 -16.45
N PRO A 609 -31.91 -12.06 -15.91
CA PRO A 609 -32.14 -11.10 -14.84
C PRO A 609 -33.25 -10.08 -15.17
N ALA A 610 -34.17 -9.88 -14.23
CA ALA A 610 -35.27 -8.92 -14.39
C ALA A 610 -34.85 -7.47 -14.13
N ALA A 611 -33.80 -7.27 -13.32
CA ALA A 611 -33.30 -5.95 -12.98
C ALA A 611 -32.57 -5.29 -14.17
N VAL A 612 -32.89 -4.03 -14.43
CA VAL A 612 -32.24 -3.17 -15.44
C VAL A 612 -31.80 -1.90 -14.74
N GLY A 613 -30.53 -1.49 -14.89
CA GLY A 613 -29.99 -0.33 -14.16
C GLY A 613 -29.72 -0.58 -12.68
N ALA A 614 -29.82 -1.83 -12.22
CA ALA A 614 -29.42 -2.30 -10.90
C ALA A 614 -28.63 -3.62 -11.06
N ALA A 615 -28.07 -4.14 -9.96
CA ALA A 615 -27.25 -5.34 -9.99
C ALA A 615 -27.99 -6.51 -10.67
N ASN A 616 -27.44 -7.01 -11.76
CA ASN A 616 -28.07 -7.99 -12.64
C ASN A 616 -27.07 -9.00 -13.24
N ASN A 617 -25.85 -9.01 -12.76
CA ASN A 617 -24.92 -10.09 -12.99
C ASN A 617 -24.03 -10.24 -11.75
N LEU A 618 -23.44 -11.42 -11.60
CA LEU A 618 -22.41 -11.68 -10.60
C LEU A 618 -21.04 -11.51 -11.24
N THR A 619 -20.13 -10.80 -10.58
CA THR A 619 -18.70 -10.81 -10.83
C THR A 619 -17.97 -11.49 -9.66
N GLY A 620 -16.90 -12.22 -9.94
CA GLY A 620 -16.15 -12.92 -8.88
C GLY A 620 -16.87 -14.13 -8.26
N GLN A 621 -16.45 -14.49 -7.05
CA GLN A 621 -16.87 -15.71 -6.37
C GLN A 621 -18.11 -15.50 -5.48
N ALA A 622 -19.14 -16.32 -5.70
CA ALA A 622 -20.24 -16.49 -4.76
C ALA A 622 -20.63 -17.98 -4.68
N THR A 623 -21.12 -18.40 -3.52
CA THR A 623 -21.73 -19.72 -3.35
C THR A 623 -23.24 -19.57 -3.36
N VAL A 624 -23.91 -20.25 -4.29
CA VAL A 624 -25.37 -20.20 -4.46
C VAL A 624 -25.96 -21.59 -4.22
N LYS A 625 -27.08 -21.67 -3.50
CA LYS A 625 -27.88 -22.88 -3.40
C LYS A 625 -28.51 -23.15 -4.75
N MET A 626 -28.46 -24.42 -5.16
CA MET A 626 -29.10 -24.88 -6.37
C MET A 626 -29.70 -26.24 -6.10
N THR A 627 -31.00 -26.38 -6.37
CA THR A 627 -31.72 -27.64 -6.23
C THR A 627 -32.05 -28.19 -7.62
N GLY A 628 -31.51 -29.35 -7.95
CA GLY A 628 -31.82 -30.05 -9.19
C GLY A 628 -30.97 -31.31 -9.40
N ALA A 629 -31.46 -32.18 -10.28
CA ALA A 629 -30.78 -33.38 -10.73
C ALA A 629 -30.77 -33.38 -12.25
N GLY A 630 -29.65 -33.73 -12.85
CA GLY A 630 -29.43 -33.62 -14.29
C GLY A 630 -28.03 -34.09 -14.67
N GLY A 631 -27.76 -34.12 -15.97
CA GLY A 631 -26.43 -34.44 -16.49
C GLY A 631 -25.56 -33.19 -16.67
N THR A 632 -26.17 -31.99 -16.70
CA THR A 632 -25.48 -30.76 -17.09
C THR A 632 -25.82 -29.59 -16.18
N LEU A 633 -24.80 -28.81 -15.84
CA LEU A 633 -24.91 -27.47 -15.27
C LEU A 633 -24.51 -26.44 -16.33
N GLY A 634 -25.46 -25.62 -16.74
CA GLY A 634 -25.26 -24.57 -17.74
C GLY A 634 -25.09 -23.19 -17.11
N PHE A 635 -24.31 -22.35 -17.78
CA PHE A 635 -24.04 -20.96 -17.42
C PHE A 635 -24.31 -20.05 -18.61
N LEU A 636 -25.05 -18.96 -18.39
CA LEU A 636 -25.08 -17.81 -19.29
C LEU A 636 -24.16 -16.72 -18.74
N GLY A 637 -23.21 -16.30 -19.56
CA GLY A 637 -22.19 -15.35 -19.13
C GLY A 637 -21.45 -14.69 -20.28
N SER A 638 -20.54 -13.79 -19.90
CA SER A 638 -19.63 -13.10 -20.79
C SER A 638 -18.42 -12.59 -19.99
N ALA A 639 -17.41 -12.03 -20.66
CA ALA A 639 -16.23 -11.55 -19.96
C ALA A 639 -15.70 -10.20 -20.49
N ILE A 640 -14.90 -9.54 -19.65
CA ILE A 640 -14.03 -8.43 -20.03
C ILE A 640 -12.68 -9.03 -20.46
N GLY A 641 -12.37 -8.96 -21.75
CA GLY A 641 -11.34 -9.82 -22.32
C GLY A 641 -11.76 -11.29 -22.32
N THR A 642 -10.85 -12.18 -22.68
CA THR A 642 -11.07 -13.63 -22.51
C THR A 642 -10.65 -13.99 -21.10
N ALA A 643 -11.59 -14.49 -20.29
CA ALA A 643 -11.35 -14.80 -18.89
C ALA A 643 -11.75 -16.24 -18.57
N SER A 644 -10.98 -16.87 -17.70
CA SER A 644 -11.26 -18.20 -17.17
C SER A 644 -11.05 -18.26 -15.66
N GLY A 645 -11.68 -19.23 -15.01
CA GLY A 645 -11.50 -19.49 -13.60
C GLY A 645 -12.09 -20.82 -13.18
N THR A 646 -11.75 -21.24 -11.96
CA THR A 646 -12.18 -22.52 -11.39
C THR A 646 -13.33 -22.31 -10.41
N GLY A 647 -14.44 -23.04 -10.62
CA GLY A 647 -15.57 -23.10 -9.70
C GLY A 647 -15.74 -24.49 -9.08
N THR A 648 -16.57 -24.59 -8.05
CA THR A 648 -16.81 -25.84 -7.30
C THR A 648 -18.30 -26.15 -7.22
N ILE A 649 -18.67 -27.40 -7.47
CA ILE A 649 -20.01 -27.93 -7.22
C ILE A 649 -19.93 -28.76 -5.95
N THR A 650 -20.83 -28.50 -5.00
CA THR A 650 -20.99 -29.33 -3.81
C THR A 650 -22.31 -30.09 -3.93
N TYR A 651 -22.24 -31.41 -3.81
CA TYR A 651 -23.40 -32.30 -3.86
C TYR A 651 -24.03 -32.48 -2.48
N THR A 652 -25.31 -32.89 -2.45
CA THR A 652 -26.07 -33.09 -1.19
C THR A 652 -25.48 -34.15 -0.26
N ASN A 653 -24.65 -35.06 -0.78
CA ASN A 653 -23.90 -36.04 0.02
C ASN A 653 -22.54 -35.51 0.54
N GLY A 654 -22.24 -34.22 0.35
CA GLY A 654 -21.01 -33.57 0.78
C GLY A 654 -19.81 -33.72 -0.15
N SER A 655 -19.90 -34.55 -1.21
CA SER A 655 -18.82 -34.65 -2.20
C SER A 655 -18.75 -33.42 -3.10
N THR A 656 -17.57 -33.11 -3.63
CA THR A 656 -17.33 -31.92 -4.46
C THR A 656 -16.80 -32.27 -5.85
N GLN A 657 -17.08 -31.40 -6.83
CA GLN A 657 -16.51 -31.44 -8.17
C GLN A 657 -15.98 -30.05 -8.55
N GLN A 658 -14.70 -29.95 -8.92
CA GLN A 658 -14.14 -28.73 -9.51
C GLN A 658 -14.49 -28.67 -11.01
N PHE A 659 -14.70 -27.46 -11.53
CA PHE A 659 -14.90 -27.21 -12.95
C PHE A 659 -14.17 -25.94 -13.40
N SER A 660 -13.85 -25.86 -14.69
CA SER A 660 -13.32 -24.65 -15.31
C SER A 660 -14.43 -23.95 -16.08
N LEU A 661 -14.54 -22.63 -15.91
CA LEU A 661 -15.49 -21.79 -16.62
C LEU A 661 -14.70 -20.73 -17.37
N SER A 662 -14.96 -20.59 -18.68
CA SER A 662 -14.25 -19.64 -19.54
C SER A 662 -15.22 -18.95 -20.48
N PHE A 663 -15.15 -17.62 -20.52
CA PHE A 663 -15.95 -16.79 -21.40
C PHE A 663 -15.06 -15.91 -22.28
N PRO A 664 -15.40 -15.72 -23.56
CA PRO A 664 -14.77 -14.74 -24.42
C PRO A 664 -15.14 -13.31 -24.01
N ASN A 665 -14.40 -12.35 -24.57
CA ASN A 665 -14.75 -10.94 -24.49
C ASN A 665 -16.14 -10.72 -25.10
N TRP A 666 -17.00 -9.98 -24.40
CA TRP A 666 -18.34 -9.61 -24.86
C TRP A 666 -18.39 -8.96 -26.26
N ALA A 667 -17.31 -8.30 -26.71
CA ALA A 667 -17.22 -7.64 -28.01
C ALA A 667 -16.54 -8.48 -29.13
N ASP A 668 -15.61 -9.40 -28.78
CA ASP A 668 -14.62 -9.94 -29.74
C ASP A 668 -14.80 -11.42 -30.15
N ALA A 669 -15.96 -12.03 -29.89
CA ALA A 669 -16.20 -13.43 -30.26
C ALA A 669 -16.86 -13.62 -31.65
N GLN A 670 -16.64 -14.80 -32.25
CA GLN A 670 -17.33 -15.20 -33.48
C GLN A 670 -18.84 -15.37 -33.22
N PRO A 671 -19.73 -15.04 -34.19
CA PRO A 671 -21.18 -15.13 -34.00
C PRO A 671 -21.69 -16.52 -33.61
N ALA A 672 -21.03 -17.59 -34.08
CA ALA A 672 -21.42 -18.98 -33.81
C ALA A 672 -21.22 -19.40 -32.34
N ASP A 673 -20.40 -18.67 -31.58
CA ASP A 673 -20.09 -19.02 -30.19
C ASP A 673 -21.10 -18.42 -29.19
N ALA A 674 -21.95 -17.49 -29.62
CA ALA A 674 -22.87 -16.73 -28.77
C ALA A 674 -24.31 -17.24 -28.85
N VAL A 675 -25.01 -17.19 -27.71
CA VAL A 675 -26.45 -17.50 -27.66
C VAL A 675 -27.32 -16.29 -27.96
N VAL A 676 -26.83 -15.07 -27.68
CA VAL A 676 -27.52 -13.80 -27.96
C VAL A 676 -26.49 -12.76 -28.38
N SER A 677 -26.83 -11.96 -29.40
CA SER A 677 -25.98 -10.88 -29.92
C SER A 677 -26.75 -9.56 -30.01
N ALA A 678 -26.45 -8.61 -29.12
CA ALA A 678 -27.02 -7.26 -29.10
C ALA A 678 -26.25 -6.33 -30.06
N ARG A 679 -26.95 -5.52 -30.87
CA ARG A 679 -26.36 -4.67 -31.94
C ARG A 679 -25.67 -3.38 -31.48
N TYR A 680 -25.75 -3.06 -30.20
CA TYR A 680 -25.11 -1.89 -29.60
C TYR A 680 -25.02 -2.08 -28.09
N ARG A 681 -24.27 -1.19 -27.45
CA ARG A 681 -24.15 -1.12 -25.99
C ARG A 681 -24.64 0.22 -25.49
N ASN A 682 -24.88 0.31 -24.19
CA ASN A 682 -25.03 1.58 -23.51
C ASN A 682 -23.67 2.07 -23.01
N THR A 683 -23.42 3.36 -23.24
CA THR A 683 -22.33 4.13 -22.63
C THR A 683 -22.96 5.14 -21.67
N GLN A 684 -22.17 5.77 -20.80
CA GLN A 684 -22.67 6.81 -19.90
C GLN A 684 -23.40 7.97 -20.61
N SER A 685 -23.12 8.18 -21.90
CA SER A 685 -23.71 9.24 -22.72
C SER A 685 -24.94 8.80 -23.53
N GLY A 686 -25.32 7.51 -23.49
CA GLY A 686 -26.38 6.95 -24.33
C GLY A 686 -25.97 5.66 -25.06
N PRO A 687 -26.91 5.07 -25.82
CA PRO A 687 -26.64 4.01 -26.78
C PRO A 687 -25.51 4.41 -27.76
N ALA A 688 -24.54 3.51 -27.97
CA ALA A 688 -23.45 3.74 -28.90
C ALA A 688 -22.95 2.44 -29.53
N ASN A 689 -22.07 2.57 -30.53
CA ASN A 689 -21.43 1.46 -31.23
C ASN A 689 -22.41 0.56 -32.00
N HIS A 690 -23.41 1.15 -32.66
CA HIS A 690 -24.45 0.45 -33.45
C HIS A 690 -23.96 -0.45 -34.61
N GLY A 691 -22.66 -0.42 -34.91
CA GLY A 691 -22.01 -1.30 -35.90
C GLY A 691 -21.34 -2.55 -35.30
N TYR A 692 -21.38 -2.73 -33.98
CA TYR A 692 -20.72 -3.82 -33.26
C TYR A 692 -21.73 -4.73 -32.56
N TYR A 693 -21.34 -5.97 -32.27
CA TYR A 693 -22.17 -6.90 -31.52
C TYR A 693 -21.59 -7.14 -30.12
N TYR A 694 -22.46 -7.14 -29.13
CA TYR A 694 -22.15 -7.48 -27.75
C TYR A 694 -22.89 -8.76 -27.37
N ARG A 695 -22.16 -9.75 -26.85
CA ARG A 695 -22.58 -11.16 -26.89
C ARG A 695 -22.65 -11.82 -25.52
N VAL A 696 -23.75 -12.54 -25.32
CA VAL A 696 -23.93 -13.48 -24.21
C VAL A 696 -23.63 -14.88 -24.72
N PHE A 697 -22.89 -15.66 -23.93
CA PHE A 697 -22.41 -16.99 -24.27
C PHE A 697 -22.99 -18.03 -23.33
N TYR A 698 -23.02 -19.28 -23.80
CA TYR A 698 -23.36 -20.45 -23.00
C TYR A 698 -22.13 -21.31 -22.73
N ARG A 699 -22.01 -21.82 -21.50
CA ARG A 699 -21.02 -22.84 -21.12
C ARG A 699 -21.66 -23.93 -20.30
N ALA A 700 -21.24 -25.16 -20.53
CA ALA A 700 -21.77 -26.35 -19.87
C ALA A 700 -20.68 -27.02 -19.03
N VAL A 701 -21.09 -27.58 -17.90
CA VAL A 701 -20.28 -28.45 -17.05
C VAL A 701 -21.04 -29.76 -16.87
N GLU A 702 -20.41 -30.87 -17.23
CA GLU A 702 -20.97 -32.20 -17.01
C GLU A 702 -20.99 -32.52 -15.51
N LEU A 703 -22.13 -33.02 -15.01
CA LEU A 703 -22.33 -33.37 -13.62
C LEU A 703 -22.00 -34.84 -13.37
N GLN A 704 -21.46 -35.14 -12.19
CA GLN A 704 -21.28 -36.52 -11.77
C GLN A 704 -22.61 -37.30 -11.76
N PRO A 705 -22.70 -38.45 -12.47
CA PRO A 705 -23.94 -39.20 -12.60
C PRO A 705 -24.57 -39.57 -11.26
N GLY A 706 -25.89 -39.39 -11.17
CA GLY A 706 -26.69 -39.77 -9.99
C GLY A 706 -26.51 -38.89 -8.75
N LYS A 707 -25.76 -37.79 -8.83
CA LYS A 707 -25.60 -36.84 -7.73
C LYS A 707 -26.52 -35.64 -7.86
N GLN A 708 -27.04 -35.15 -6.73
CA GLN A 708 -27.86 -33.94 -6.67
C GLN A 708 -27.03 -32.77 -6.16
N ILE A 709 -27.10 -31.64 -6.86
CA ILE A 709 -26.40 -30.42 -6.46
C ILE A 709 -27.02 -29.90 -5.16
N ALA A 710 -26.17 -29.42 -4.25
CA ALA A 710 -26.56 -28.64 -3.09
C ALA A 710 -26.20 -27.16 -3.31
N THR A 711 -24.95 -26.89 -3.69
CA THR A 711 -24.47 -25.53 -3.98
C THR A 711 -23.51 -25.51 -5.17
N VAL A 712 -23.41 -24.34 -5.79
CA VAL A 712 -22.40 -24.02 -6.80
C VAL A 712 -21.64 -22.79 -6.32
N THR A 713 -20.32 -22.91 -6.22
CA THR A 713 -19.39 -21.80 -5.98
C THR A 713 -18.80 -21.38 -7.32
N THR A 714 -19.01 -20.12 -7.72
CA THR A 714 -18.52 -19.58 -8.98
C THR A 714 -17.02 -19.26 -8.91
N PRO A 715 -16.33 -19.09 -10.06
CA PRO A 715 -14.92 -18.74 -10.06
C PRO A 715 -14.61 -17.38 -9.43
N ASP A 716 -13.48 -17.30 -8.72
CA ASP A 716 -12.95 -16.04 -8.21
C ASP A 716 -12.19 -15.27 -9.31
N ASN A 717 -12.94 -14.78 -10.30
CA ASN A 717 -12.41 -13.95 -11.36
C ASN A 717 -13.42 -12.84 -11.71
N ALA A 718 -13.11 -11.60 -11.33
CA ALA A 718 -13.97 -10.45 -11.54
C ALA A 718 -14.22 -10.11 -13.02
N ALA A 719 -13.40 -10.60 -13.94
CA ALA A 719 -13.61 -10.42 -15.38
C ALA A 719 -14.67 -11.38 -15.94
N ILE A 720 -15.14 -12.37 -15.18
CA ILE A 720 -16.24 -13.27 -15.56
C ILE A 720 -17.56 -12.68 -15.03
N HIS A 721 -18.54 -12.55 -15.92
CA HIS A 721 -19.87 -12.06 -15.60
C HIS A 721 -20.89 -13.16 -15.83
N ILE A 722 -21.58 -13.61 -14.78
CA ILE A 722 -22.59 -14.66 -14.84
C ILE A 722 -23.97 -14.02 -14.67
N PHE A 723 -24.86 -14.25 -15.64
CA PHE A 723 -26.22 -13.72 -15.66
C PHE A 723 -27.26 -14.77 -15.28
N SER A 724 -27.00 -16.04 -15.55
CA SER A 724 -27.94 -17.12 -15.24
C SER A 724 -27.21 -18.47 -15.12
N ILE A 725 -27.75 -19.36 -14.30
CA ILE A 725 -27.29 -20.73 -14.13
C ILE A 725 -28.51 -21.65 -14.14
N ALA A 726 -28.43 -22.78 -14.84
CA ALA A 726 -29.50 -23.77 -14.92
C ALA A 726 -28.94 -25.20 -14.83
N VAL A 727 -29.74 -26.12 -14.31
CA VAL A 727 -29.42 -27.55 -14.21
C VAL A 727 -30.48 -28.37 -14.93
N GLY A 728 -30.06 -29.41 -15.64
CA GLY A 728 -30.95 -30.30 -16.39
C GLY A 728 -30.31 -31.55 -16.94
#